data_AF-A0A7V0SFU4-F1
#
_entry.id   AF-A0A7V0SFU4-F1
#
_cell.length_a   1.000
_cell.length_b   1.000
_cell.length_c   1.000
_cell.angle_alpha   90.00
_cell.angle_beta   90.00
_cell.angle_gamma   90.00
#
_symmetry.space_group_name_H-M   'P 1'
#
loop_
_entity.id
_entity.type
_entity.pdbx_description
1 polymer ?
#
loop_
_entity_poly.entity_id
_entity_poly.type
_entity_poly.pdbx_seq_one_letter_code
_entity_poly.pdbx_strand_id
1 'polypeptide(L)'
;MKKDFKFREIPYNYTSFSDREIILKYFDEKTFEYLNILRGQRVTGRSAKLLFEVIGDIFIIERNPYIYNDLLENAKKRKRLKNLHTERLNTIEEGANDNALVLEILAKARRLDDFFFAGFSSENKFRERALKALRGVTDARNIHFSAFHKVSHCTDATDWRVEYPSVVVYPDRVEEIPGLVRAAKKLGLKIIPRGGGTGLTGGAVPVVKRTMVVNMEKLNRIISIARADENENSIPVIAVEAGAVTEDVIDHCREHGYIFATDPTSAWASTIGGNIAENAGGKKCVMWGTAIDNIYSFRIVDATGQVLEVKRKAHPYRKIEPGDEVIFDVSGITERGYTPLKTITLSGTDIRKPGLGKDITNKSLKGTPGIQKEGGDGIIVSASFVLYPPFSFCKTVCLEFFGSNLSNASLAIVDIKNTFEQDVKVFLTALEHFDEKYVRAINYRNKSKRADIPKAVLLIDLESNDRECLEEAARRIMTIVEKYNTEGAIAADDAERELFWKDRKNLGAIARHTNAFKLNEDVVIPLERLPDFADYIEKLNLLKELENHIRVVDQLENYLASMKQRQDEYYNSRRVDSFMELLREKKDNYMKVRDQIDRPGREYFTAPVSADMDQTVFKLIQGGALTVSFEDEELNHLDRMFHGYDEMLERFHEIIRKEKKRTIIIATHMHAGDGNVHVNIPVHSNDYEMMKEADETAGIIMNKTVELGGVISGEHGIGLTKLRFIDQETLDSYAAYKRENDPGDLFNPGKLSRDFPAERIYTPSFNLLELEAFILRATDLEKLSTSIAPCVRCGKCKSVCNTHYPGGTMFYNPRNKILGVGLIMEAVLYDAQTSNSLSFRHFRKLQEISDHCTMCHRCQVPCPVNIDFGAITMTIRELMVRRKKSKFKAITWFTLFYLRRRGYYINKLFRIGLLKIGYGGQRMGHVLNRPFNRITEKIAPRINGFLRGKLPPAGRRSVREALNLKGANTFFSFENRYLPVKKSVFYFPGCGSERMFPEISMAVLALLYSAGVRVVMPPEYLCCGYPLIANGRAEQADIKSYENRVIMHRVADIIGYMEIGHVIVSCGTCFEMLEKYEVSTIFSGAELIDINEFLVSEGLYTRATEDGRPLVYHDPCHSPLKRLRYEKTFQALFGRDPELTGNCCGEGGTLALSTPEISNALRERKESNLLSLGTRRKRIVLTTCPSCVQGLSRINGHVPVEGRSLVVQVAMGSLGKNWEKEYLSRVKKKGIERILF
;
A
#
# COMPACT_ATOMS: atom_id res chain seq x y z
N MET A 1 -17.98 -1.91 25.68
CA MET A 1 -18.15 -3.09 24.80
C MET A 1 -17.44 -4.30 25.40
N LYS A 2 -18.18 -5.35 25.78
CA LYS A 2 -17.58 -6.59 26.30
C LYS A 2 -16.81 -7.30 25.19
N LYS A 3 -15.70 -7.99 25.49
CA LYS A 3 -15.14 -9.02 24.60
C LYS A 3 -16.30 -9.91 24.16
N ASP A 4 -16.26 -10.43 22.94
CA ASP A 4 -17.21 -11.44 22.51
C ASP A 4 -16.88 -12.77 23.23
N PHE A 5 -17.15 -12.79 24.54
CA PHE A 5 -16.86 -13.90 25.44
C PHE A 5 -17.58 -15.19 25.03
N LYS A 6 -18.53 -15.11 24.08
CA LYS A 6 -19.18 -16.26 23.48
C LYS A 6 -18.21 -17.09 22.62
N PHE A 7 -17.17 -16.47 22.05
CA PHE A 7 -16.27 -17.13 21.08
C PHE A 7 -14.76 -17.02 21.41
N ARG A 8 -14.34 -16.09 22.27
CA ARG A 8 -12.92 -15.82 22.54
C ARG A 8 -12.61 -15.66 24.04
N GLU A 9 -12.34 -16.77 24.72
CA GLU A 9 -11.83 -16.81 26.10
C GLU A 9 -10.31 -16.91 26.16
N ILE A 10 -9.66 -17.47 25.13
CA ILE A 10 -8.19 -17.55 25.06
C ILE A 10 -7.60 -16.13 24.95
N PRO A 11 -6.76 -15.70 25.91
CA PRO A 11 -6.19 -14.37 25.93
C PRO A 11 -5.21 -14.16 24.77
N TYR A 12 -4.88 -12.88 24.50
CA TYR A 12 -3.89 -12.47 23.49
C TYR A 12 -4.26 -12.86 22.03
N ASN A 13 -5.53 -13.21 21.81
CA ASN A 13 -6.08 -13.47 20.50
C ASN A 13 -6.58 -12.18 19.84
N TYR A 14 -5.75 -11.59 18.98
CA TYR A 14 -6.07 -10.41 18.16
C TYR A 14 -6.32 -10.80 16.70
N THR A 15 -6.95 -11.95 16.47
CA THR A 15 -7.15 -12.54 15.13
C THR A 15 -8.61 -12.89 14.87
N SER A 16 -8.93 -13.27 13.64
CA SER A 16 -10.26 -13.77 13.26
C SER A 16 -10.61 -15.10 13.93
N PHE A 17 -9.63 -15.89 14.38
CA PHE A 17 -9.88 -17.16 15.07
C PHE A 17 -10.74 -17.00 16.33
N SER A 18 -11.62 -17.97 16.55
CA SER A 18 -12.26 -18.26 17.83
C SER A 18 -11.36 -19.18 18.67
N ASP A 19 -11.81 -19.52 19.87
CA ASP A 19 -11.13 -20.54 20.67
C ASP A 19 -11.06 -21.90 19.96
N ARG A 20 -12.07 -22.24 19.15
CA ARG A 20 -12.12 -23.53 18.42
C ARG A 20 -10.93 -23.68 17.49
N GLU A 21 -10.68 -22.70 16.62
CA GLU A 21 -9.58 -22.77 15.64
C GLU A 21 -8.21 -22.82 16.32
N ILE A 22 -8.04 -22.11 17.45
CA ILE A 22 -6.80 -22.17 18.23
C ILE A 22 -6.59 -23.57 18.82
N ILE A 23 -7.65 -24.18 19.39
CA ILE A 23 -7.57 -25.54 19.92
C ILE A 23 -7.27 -26.54 18.80
N LEU A 24 -7.91 -26.44 17.64
CA LEU A 24 -7.65 -27.31 16.49
C LEU A 24 -6.24 -27.15 15.90
N LYS A 25 -5.62 -25.97 16.04
CA LYS A 25 -4.23 -25.76 15.61
C LYS A 25 -3.25 -26.63 16.42
N TYR A 26 -3.52 -26.85 17.70
CA TYR A 26 -2.60 -27.50 18.64
C TYR A 26 -3.02 -28.89 19.10
N PHE A 27 -4.31 -29.20 19.02
CA PHE A 27 -4.94 -30.42 19.50
C PHE A 27 -5.87 -31.01 18.43
N ASP A 28 -7.09 -31.39 18.81
CA ASP A 28 -8.08 -32.08 17.99
C ASP A 28 -9.52 -31.64 18.38
N GLU A 29 -10.51 -32.00 17.55
CA GLU A 29 -11.92 -31.66 17.79
C GLU A 29 -12.42 -32.21 19.13
N LYS A 30 -12.00 -33.42 19.47
CA LYS A 30 -12.32 -34.10 20.74
C LYS A 30 -11.89 -33.28 21.95
N THR A 31 -10.72 -32.66 21.91
CA THR A 31 -10.26 -31.75 22.97
C THR A 31 -11.12 -30.49 23.08
N PHE A 32 -11.60 -29.94 21.96
CA PHE A 32 -12.53 -28.80 21.99
C PHE A 32 -13.89 -29.19 22.60
N GLU A 33 -14.42 -30.36 22.26
CA GLU A 33 -15.64 -30.91 22.86
C GLU A 33 -15.49 -31.09 24.38
N TYR A 34 -14.36 -31.64 24.83
CA TYR A 34 -14.07 -31.79 26.27
C TYR A 34 -14.04 -30.45 27.00
N LEU A 35 -13.42 -29.42 26.40
CA LEU A 35 -13.43 -28.08 26.96
C LEU A 35 -14.86 -27.50 27.05
N ASN A 36 -15.70 -27.73 26.05
CA ASN A 36 -17.10 -27.28 26.08
C ASN A 36 -17.95 -28.00 27.12
N ILE A 37 -17.75 -29.31 27.31
CA ILE A 37 -18.40 -30.08 28.40
C ILE A 37 -18.01 -29.47 29.76
N LEU A 38 -16.71 -29.23 29.98
CA LEU A 38 -16.21 -28.65 31.22
C LEU A 38 -16.71 -27.21 31.45
N ARG A 39 -16.89 -26.41 30.39
CA ARG A 39 -17.49 -25.07 30.46
C ARG A 39 -18.94 -25.11 30.95
N GLY A 40 -19.72 -26.10 30.51
CA GLY A 40 -21.10 -26.29 30.92
C GLY A 40 -21.29 -26.62 32.41
N GLN A 41 -20.25 -27.16 33.06
CA GLN A 41 -20.33 -27.66 34.44
C GLN A 41 -20.13 -26.59 35.54
N ARG A 42 -19.86 -25.31 35.21
CA ARG A 42 -19.73 -24.13 36.11
C ARG A 42 -18.77 -24.22 37.33
N VAL A 43 -18.06 -25.33 37.56
CA VAL A 43 -17.16 -25.55 38.72
C VAL A 43 -15.66 -25.26 38.40
N THR A 44 -15.28 -25.06 37.14
CA THR A 44 -13.87 -25.13 36.65
C THR A 44 -13.21 -23.79 36.29
N GLY A 45 -13.84 -22.65 36.60
CA GLY A 45 -13.45 -21.34 36.03
C GLY A 45 -11.99 -20.91 36.23
N ARG A 46 -11.37 -21.23 37.38
CA ARG A 46 -9.96 -20.89 37.64
C ARG A 46 -9.00 -21.75 36.81
N SER A 47 -9.18 -23.07 36.80
CA SER A 47 -8.31 -24.01 36.06
C SER A 47 -8.40 -23.80 34.55
N ALA A 48 -9.61 -23.55 34.02
CA ALA A 48 -9.82 -23.24 32.61
C ALA A 48 -9.07 -21.97 32.19
N LYS A 49 -9.13 -20.91 33.01
CA LYS A 49 -8.40 -19.66 32.76
C LYS A 49 -6.89 -19.87 32.70
N LEU A 50 -6.32 -20.63 33.63
CA LEU A 50 -4.88 -20.92 33.65
C LEU A 50 -4.44 -21.70 32.40
N LEU A 51 -5.26 -22.67 31.96
CA LEU A 51 -5.01 -23.42 30.73
C LEU A 51 -5.06 -22.52 29.50
N PHE A 52 -6.08 -21.67 29.39
CA PHE A 52 -6.21 -20.72 28.30
C PHE A 52 -5.08 -19.70 28.28
N GLU A 53 -4.56 -19.25 29.43
CA GLU A 53 -3.36 -18.42 29.48
C GLU A 53 -2.13 -19.13 28.89
N VAL A 54 -1.90 -20.41 29.21
CA VAL A 54 -0.80 -21.20 28.62
C VAL A 54 -0.95 -21.35 27.11
N ILE A 55 -2.15 -21.69 26.62
CA ILE A 55 -2.43 -21.83 25.19
C ILE A 55 -2.30 -20.48 24.48
N GLY A 56 -2.81 -19.40 25.08
CA GLY A 56 -2.72 -18.04 24.57
C GLY A 56 -1.28 -17.56 24.45
N ASP A 57 -0.44 -17.84 25.46
CA ASP A 57 1.00 -17.58 25.45
C ASP A 57 1.67 -18.29 24.25
N ILE A 58 1.44 -19.59 24.09
CA ILE A 58 2.01 -20.37 22.97
C ILE A 58 1.55 -19.80 21.62
N PHE A 59 0.24 -19.56 21.47
CA PHE A 59 -0.35 -19.06 20.23
C PHE A 59 0.23 -17.71 19.80
N ILE A 60 0.26 -16.72 20.69
CA ILE A 60 0.77 -15.39 20.35
C ILE A 60 2.28 -15.42 20.10
N ILE A 61 3.05 -16.22 20.85
CA ILE A 61 4.50 -16.29 20.69
C ILE A 61 4.86 -16.94 19.35
N GLU A 62 4.23 -18.04 18.97
CA GLU A 62 4.53 -18.70 17.69
C GLU A 62 4.13 -17.84 16.48
N ARG A 63 2.99 -17.14 16.56
CA ARG A 63 2.48 -16.31 15.46
C ARG A 63 3.06 -14.90 15.41
N ASN A 64 3.86 -14.49 16.39
CA ASN A 64 4.47 -13.16 16.43
C ASN A 64 6.01 -13.25 16.45
N PRO A 65 6.67 -13.11 15.28
CA PRO A 65 8.12 -13.21 15.17
C PRO A 65 8.89 -12.20 16.04
N TYR A 66 8.28 -11.09 16.48
CA TYR A 66 8.93 -10.14 17.37
C TYR A 66 9.01 -10.65 18.81
N ILE A 67 7.96 -11.32 19.29
CA ILE A 67 7.93 -11.95 20.63
C ILE A 67 8.82 -13.21 20.60
N TYR A 68 8.66 -14.06 19.58
CA TYR A 68 9.46 -15.28 19.43
C TYR A 68 10.96 -14.97 19.45
N ASN A 69 11.41 -14.00 18.66
CA ASN A 69 12.83 -13.63 18.62
C ASN A 69 13.32 -12.97 19.92
N ASP A 70 12.47 -12.26 20.67
CA ASP A 70 12.86 -11.77 22.00
C ASP A 70 13.14 -12.93 22.96
N LEU A 71 12.27 -13.94 22.99
CA LEU A 71 12.43 -15.14 23.83
C LEU A 71 13.57 -16.05 23.36
N LEU A 72 13.82 -16.12 22.05
CA LEU A 72 14.94 -16.88 21.48
C LEU A 72 16.27 -16.31 21.97
N GLU A 73 16.42 -14.98 21.93
CA GLU A 73 17.65 -14.29 22.33
C GLU A 73 17.77 -14.06 23.84
N ASN A 74 16.65 -14.04 24.59
CA ASN A 74 16.63 -13.80 26.03
C ASN A 74 16.31 -15.07 26.82
N ALA A 75 17.35 -15.83 27.16
CA ALA A 75 17.22 -17.06 27.95
C ALA A 75 16.55 -16.85 29.33
N LYS A 76 16.73 -15.68 29.96
CA LYS A 76 16.11 -15.39 31.27
C LYS A 76 14.60 -15.21 31.15
N LYS A 77 14.12 -14.42 30.18
CA LYS A 77 12.68 -14.28 29.91
C LYS A 77 12.05 -15.63 29.56
N ARG A 78 12.71 -16.41 28.69
CA ARG A 78 12.24 -17.77 28.32
C ARG A 78 12.14 -18.70 29.52
N LYS A 79 13.14 -18.71 30.41
CA LYS A 79 13.10 -19.50 31.65
C LYS A 79 11.96 -19.07 32.57
N ARG A 80 11.74 -17.75 32.72
CA ARG A 80 10.61 -17.22 33.51
C ARG A 80 9.26 -17.71 32.99
N LEU A 81 9.06 -17.64 31.67
CA LEU A 81 7.83 -18.12 31.04
C LEU A 81 7.63 -19.62 31.26
N LYS A 82 8.69 -20.44 31.10
CA LYS A 82 8.62 -21.88 31.36
C LYS A 82 8.22 -22.20 32.81
N ASN A 83 8.82 -21.49 33.76
CA ASN A 83 8.46 -21.65 35.17
C ASN A 83 7.00 -21.28 35.43
N LEU A 84 6.51 -20.19 34.83
CA LEU A 84 5.11 -19.76 34.95
C LEU A 84 4.14 -20.80 34.35
N HIS A 85 4.44 -21.34 33.17
CA HIS A 85 3.64 -22.41 32.56
C HIS A 85 3.62 -23.66 33.46
N THR A 86 4.77 -24.04 34.02
CA THR A 86 4.88 -25.18 34.93
C THR A 86 4.00 -24.99 36.17
N GLU A 87 4.06 -23.80 36.79
CA GLU A 87 3.24 -23.46 37.96
C GLU A 87 1.75 -23.52 37.63
N ARG A 88 1.32 -22.88 36.53
CA ARG A 88 -0.08 -22.92 36.07
C ARG A 88 -0.59 -24.33 35.84
N LEU A 89 0.19 -25.18 35.15
CA LEU A 89 -0.18 -26.56 34.85
C LEU A 89 -0.23 -27.42 36.13
N ASN A 90 0.69 -27.23 37.07
CA ASN A 90 0.66 -27.92 38.36
C ASN A 90 -0.55 -27.52 39.20
N THR A 91 -0.92 -26.23 39.23
CA THR A 91 -2.14 -25.78 39.92
C THR A 91 -3.42 -26.38 39.32
N ILE A 92 -3.47 -26.58 38.00
CA ILE A 92 -4.59 -27.27 37.35
C ILE A 92 -4.66 -28.73 37.79
N GLU A 93 -3.52 -29.41 37.90
CA GLU A 93 -3.42 -30.79 38.36
C GLU A 93 -3.92 -30.96 39.80
N GLU A 94 -3.44 -30.12 40.72
CA GLU A 94 -3.86 -30.11 42.13
C GLU A 94 -5.37 -29.87 42.28
N GLY A 95 -5.95 -29.05 41.40
CA GLY A 95 -7.38 -28.73 41.38
C GLY A 95 -8.24 -29.69 40.54
N ALA A 96 -7.67 -30.74 39.94
CA ALA A 96 -8.40 -31.63 39.03
C ALA A 96 -9.34 -32.60 39.76
N ASN A 97 -9.09 -32.92 41.04
CA ASN A 97 -9.86 -33.86 41.85
C ASN A 97 -10.14 -35.20 41.12
N ASP A 98 -9.12 -35.78 40.49
CA ASP A 98 -9.21 -37.02 39.68
C ASP A 98 -10.20 -36.99 38.49
N ASN A 99 -10.60 -35.79 38.04
CA ASN A 99 -11.42 -35.66 36.83
C ASN A 99 -10.64 -36.12 35.59
N ALA A 100 -11.03 -37.27 35.03
CA ALA A 100 -10.36 -37.90 33.90
C ALA A 100 -10.22 -36.99 32.66
N LEU A 101 -11.24 -36.15 32.37
CA LEU A 101 -11.21 -35.22 31.23
C LEU A 101 -10.16 -34.12 31.44
N VAL A 102 -10.08 -33.57 32.65
CA VAL A 102 -9.10 -32.54 33.00
C VAL A 102 -7.68 -33.10 32.90
N LEU A 103 -7.46 -34.33 33.40
CA LEU A 103 -6.15 -35.00 33.33
C LEU A 103 -5.72 -35.30 31.88
N GLU A 104 -6.64 -35.70 31.00
CA GLU A 104 -6.33 -35.93 29.58
C GLU A 104 -5.92 -34.61 28.88
N ILE A 105 -6.67 -33.53 29.10
CA ILE A 105 -6.35 -32.21 28.55
C ILE A 105 -5.01 -31.71 29.09
N LEU A 106 -4.75 -31.89 30.38
CA LEU A 106 -3.50 -31.48 31.01
C LEU A 106 -2.30 -32.24 30.43
N ALA A 107 -2.43 -33.54 30.19
CA ALA A 107 -1.38 -34.35 29.55
C ALA A 107 -1.10 -33.89 28.12
N LYS A 108 -2.12 -33.51 27.35
CA LYS A 108 -1.94 -32.90 26.02
C LYS A 108 -1.25 -31.53 26.14
N ALA A 109 -1.66 -30.68 27.08
CA ALA A 109 -1.09 -29.35 27.29
C ALA A 109 0.40 -29.40 27.71
N ARG A 110 0.79 -30.32 28.60
CA ARG A 110 2.20 -30.53 29.00
C ARG A 110 3.07 -30.92 27.80
N ARG A 111 2.59 -31.83 26.95
CA ARG A 111 3.30 -32.23 25.72
C ARG A 111 3.48 -31.06 24.75
N LEU A 112 2.44 -30.25 24.57
CA LEU A 112 2.53 -29.03 23.74
C LEU A 112 3.56 -28.05 24.31
N ASP A 113 3.56 -27.83 25.62
CA ASP A 113 4.50 -26.92 26.30
C ASP A 113 5.97 -27.36 26.13
N ASP A 114 6.23 -28.66 26.33
CA ASP A 114 7.57 -29.22 26.15
C ASP A 114 8.06 -29.08 24.70
N PHE A 115 7.20 -29.37 23.72
CA PHE A 115 7.52 -29.19 22.31
C PHE A 115 7.80 -27.72 21.98
N PHE A 116 6.98 -26.81 22.48
CA PHE A 116 7.15 -25.37 22.30
C PHE A 116 8.51 -24.88 22.81
N PHE A 117 8.88 -25.24 24.04
CA PHE A 117 10.17 -24.82 24.63
C PHE A 117 11.38 -25.51 23.98
N ALA A 118 11.26 -26.79 23.56
CA ALA A 118 12.29 -27.47 22.79
C ALA A 118 12.55 -26.77 21.44
N GLY A 119 11.51 -26.19 20.85
CA GLY A 119 11.55 -25.46 19.57
C GLY A 119 12.59 -24.35 19.51
N PHE A 120 12.83 -23.60 20.60
CA PHE A 120 13.82 -22.52 20.60
C PHE A 120 15.26 -23.02 20.37
N SER A 121 15.61 -24.16 20.96
CA SER A 121 16.96 -24.75 20.79
C SER A 121 17.16 -25.30 19.37
N SER A 122 16.10 -25.90 18.80
CA SER A 122 16.06 -26.40 17.42
C SER A 122 16.18 -25.26 16.42
N GLU A 123 15.52 -24.12 16.68
CA GLU A 123 15.56 -22.95 15.81
C GLU A 123 16.97 -22.34 15.71
N ASN A 124 17.71 -22.21 16.81
CA ASN A 124 19.08 -21.68 16.78
C ASN A 124 20.00 -22.56 15.92
N LYS A 125 19.98 -23.88 16.14
CA LYS A 125 20.77 -24.85 15.34
C LYS A 125 20.39 -24.80 13.87
N PHE A 126 19.09 -24.65 13.59
CA PHE A 126 18.61 -24.52 12.22
C PHE A 126 19.12 -23.24 11.55
N ARG A 127 19.03 -22.08 12.22
CA ARG A 127 19.51 -20.80 11.67
C ARG A 127 20.99 -20.83 11.33
N GLU A 128 21.82 -21.43 12.18
CA GLU A 128 23.26 -21.61 11.93
C GLU A 128 23.52 -22.49 10.70
N ARG A 129 22.85 -23.65 10.62
CA ARG A 129 22.94 -24.56 9.47
C ARG A 129 22.49 -23.90 8.18
N ALA A 130 21.34 -23.23 8.21
CA ALA A 130 20.76 -22.55 7.05
C ALA A 130 21.66 -21.42 6.57
N LEU A 131 22.18 -20.60 7.48
CA LEU A 131 23.13 -19.54 7.17
C LEU A 131 24.42 -20.10 6.54
N LYS A 132 24.97 -21.20 7.07
CA LYS A 132 26.17 -21.85 6.52
C LYS A 132 25.94 -22.38 5.10
N ALA A 133 24.80 -23.04 4.87
CA ALA A 133 24.48 -23.60 3.56
C ALA A 133 24.19 -22.51 2.51
N LEU A 134 23.39 -21.51 2.86
CA LEU A 134 22.96 -20.46 1.94
C LEU A 134 24.09 -19.46 1.61
N ARG A 135 25.02 -19.19 2.54
CA ARG A 135 26.22 -18.37 2.27
C ARG A 135 27.15 -18.97 1.22
N GLY A 136 27.06 -20.27 0.97
CA GLY A 136 27.79 -20.91 -0.13
C GLY A 136 27.19 -20.62 -1.51
N VAL A 137 26.01 -20.01 -1.57
CA VAL A 137 25.27 -19.76 -2.81
C VAL A 137 25.05 -18.27 -3.05
N THR A 138 24.67 -17.51 -2.02
CA THR A 138 24.39 -16.07 -2.12
C THR A 138 25.06 -15.28 -1.00
N ASP A 139 25.19 -13.96 -1.17
CA ASP A 139 25.78 -13.05 -0.19
C ASP A 139 25.03 -13.13 1.16
N ALA A 140 25.78 -13.07 2.26
CA ALA A 140 25.22 -13.10 3.61
C ALA A 140 24.18 -11.99 3.88
N ARG A 141 24.30 -10.85 3.19
CA ARG A 141 23.36 -9.72 3.27
C ARG A 141 22.01 -10.00 2.62
N ASN A 142 21.89 -11.07 1.84
CA ASN A 142 20.65 -11.48 1.20
C ASN A 142 19.87 -12.51 2.01
N ILE A 143 20.39 -12.98 3.15
CA ILE A 143 19.80 -14.05 3.96
C ILE A 143 19.22 -13.47 5.25
N HIS A 144 17.89 -13.50 5.41
CA HIS A 144 17.22 -12.82 6.51
C HIS A 144 16.36 -13.75 7.37
N PHE A 145 16.66 -13.73 8.68
CA PHE A 145 15.86 -14.34 9.75
C PHE A 145 15.11 -13.31 10.61
N SER A 146 15.21 -12.02 10.26
CA SER A 146 14.64 -10.95 11.07
C SER A 146 13.11 -10.99 11.06
N ALA A 147 12.50 -10.58 12.17
CA ALA A 147 11.05 -10.48 12.27
C ALA A 147 10.44 -9.62 11.15
N PHE A 148 11.06 -8.49 10.80
CA PHE A 148 10.53 -7.60 9.76
C PHE A 148 10.45 -8.28 8.38
N HIS A 149 11.51 -9.00 7.96
CA HIS A 149 11.49 -9.71 6.68
C HIS A 149 10.51 -10.88 6.70
N LYS A 150 10.42 -11.63 7.81
CA LYS A 150 9.43 -12.71 7.95
C LYS A 150 7.99 -12.20 7.87
N VAL A 151 7.69 -11.09 8.55
CA VAL A 151 6.36 -10.48 8.61
C VAL A 151 5.94 -9.88 7.27
N SER A 152 6.87 -9.24 6.55
CA SER A 152 6.58 -8.70 5.22
C SER A 152 6.39 -9.77 4.14
N HIS A 153 6.75 -11.02 4.44
CA HIS A 153 6.73 -12.16 3.51
C HIS A 153 5.81 -13.31 3.94
N CYS A 154 5.02 -13.15 5.02
CA CYS A 154 4.06 -14.17 5.45
C CYS A 154 2.67 -14.03 4.79
N THR A 155 2.42 -12.92 4.10
CA THR A 155 1.12 -12.61 3.49
C THR A 155 1.27 -11.86 2.16
N ASP A 156 0.27 -11.95 1.29
CA ASP A 156 0.12 -11.18 0.06
C ASP A 156 -0.96 -10.08 0.23
N ALA A 157 -1.74 -9.74 -0.81
CA ALA A 157 -2.78 -8.71 -0.71
C ALA A 157 -4.07 -9.22 -0.04
N THR A 158 -4.21 -10.54 0.18
CA THR A 158 -5.34 -11.15 0.92
C THR A 158 -5.33 -10.86 2.42
N ASP A 159 -4.20 -10.42 2.99
CA ASP A 159 -3.99 -10.39 4.44
C ASP A 159 -4.11 -11.74 5.17
N TRP A 160 -4.14 -12.85 4.45
CA TRP A 160 -4.21 -14.17 5.07
C TRP A 160 -2.85 -14.58 5.65
N ARG A 161 -2.88 -15.30 6.77
CA ARG A 161 -1.72 -15.88 7.44
C ARG A 161 -2.02 -17.31 7.86
N VAL A 162 -0.99 -18.14 7.80
CA VAL A 162 -0.99 -19.51 8.34
C VAL A 162 0.31 -19.73 9.10
N GLU A 163 1.45 -19.69 8.40
CA GLU A 163 2.79 -19.81 8.96
C GLU A 163 3.68 -18.63 8.56
N TYR A 164 4.75 -18.40 9.33
CA TYR A 164 5.80 -17.44 8.97
C TYR A 164 6.98 -18.16 8.33
N PRO A 165 7.63 -17.58 7.32
CA PRO A 165 8.77 -18.22 6.68
C PRO A 165 9.91 -18.42 7.68
N SER A 166 10.63 -19.53 7.57
CA SER A 166 11.83 -19.81 8.36
C SER A 166 12.97 -18.87 7.97
N VAL A 167 13.11 -18.57 6.68
CA VAL A 167 14.12 -17.66 6.12
C VAL A 167 13.58 -16.97 4.86
N VAL A 168 14.01 -15.73 4.63
CA VAL A 168 13.75 -14.99 3.38
C VAL A 168 15.08 -14.71 2.68
N VAL A 169 15.16 -14.98 1.38
CA VAL A 169 16.36 -14.81 0.55
C VAL A 169 16.09 -13.83 -0.61
N TYR A 170 17.05 -12.95 -0.89
CA TYR A 170 16.98 -11.93 -1.95
C TYR A 170 18.15 -12.09 -2.95
N PRO A 171 18.06 -13.02 -3.92
CA PRO A 171 19.12 -13.23 -4.91
C PRO A 171 19.48 -11.94 -5.66
N ASP A 172 20.78 -11.73 -5.92
CA ASP A 172 21.32 -10.67 -6.76
C ASP A 172 21.30 -11.03 -8.25
N ARG A 173 21.36 -12.33 -8.57
CA ARG A 173 21.46 -12.81 -9.95
C ARG A 173 20.69 -14.11 -10.19
N VAL A 174 20.33 -14.34 -11.45
CA VAL A 174 19.62 -15.55 -11.90
C VAL A 174 20.42 -16.82 -11.62
N GLU A 175 21.75 -16.77 -11.71
CA GLU A 175 22.62 -17.95 -11.57
C GLU A 175 22.64 -18.52 -10.13
N GLU A 176 22.20 -17.75 -9.14
CA GLU A 176 22.12 -18.20 -7.75
C GLU A 176 20.93 -19.16 -7.51
N ILE A 177 19.86 -19.05 -8.31
CA ILE A 177 18.59 -19.75 -8.08
C ILE A 177 18.75 -21.28 -8.05
N PRO A 178 19.45 -21.93 -9.00
CA PRO A 178 19.73 -23.37 -8.94
C PRO A 178 20.39 -23.82 -7.64
N GLY A 179 21.36 -23.04 -7.15
CA GLY A 179 22.05 -23.31 -5.89
C GLY A 179 21.12 -23.19 -4.69
N LEU A 180 20.22 -22.20 -4.69
CA LEU A 180 19.25 -21.99 -3.62
C LEU A 180 18.25 -23.14 -3.53
N VAL A 181 17.78 -23.66 -4.68
CA VAL A 181 16.88 -24.83 -4.74
C VAL A 181 17.55 -26.06 -4.11
N ARG A 182 18.79 -26.37 -4.53
CA ARG A 182 19.56 -27.50 -3.97
C ARG A 182 19.84 -27.33 -2.48
N ALA A 183 20.16 -26.11 -2.04
CA ALA A 183 20.39 -25.81 -0.63
C ALA A 183 19.11 -25.97 0.21
N ALA A 184 17.96 -25.52 -0.28
CA ALA A 184 16.68 -25.68 0.40
C ALA A 184 16.34 -27.17 0.59
N LYS A 185 16.48 -27.97 -0.46
CA LYS A 185 16.26 -29.43 -0.42
C LYS A 185 17.14 -30.10 0.64
N LYS A 186 18.44 -29.77 0.67
CA LYS A 186 19.39 -30.28 1.69
C LYS A 186 19.02 -29.86 3.12
N LEU A 187 18.41 -28.69 3.28
CA LEU A 187 17.97 -28.18 4.58
C LEU A 187 16.59 -28.69 5.02
N GLY A 188 15.87 -29.42 4.16
CA GLY A 188 14.48 -29.81 4.39
C GLY A 188 13.53 -28.61 4.36
N LEU A 189 13.86 -27.58 3.58
CA LEU A 189 13.04 -26.39 3.39
C LEU A 189 12.21 -26.50 2.12
N LYS A 190 10.94 -26.14 2.24
CA LYS A 190 10.02 -25.88 1.13
C LYS A 190 10.28 -24.49 0.57
N ILE A 191 9.96 -24.24 -0.69
CA ILE A 191 10.29 -23.00 -1.39
C ILE A 191 9.03 -22.30 -1.85
N ILE A 192 8.94 -21.00 -1.61
CA ILE A 192 7.92 -20.13 -2.21
C ILE A 192 8.63 -19.03 -3.00
N PRO A 193 8.58 -19.05 -4.34
CA PRO A 193 8.98 -17.90 -5.12
C PRO A 193 7.98 -16.76 -4.90
N ARG A 194 8.49 -15.54 -4.78
CA ARG A 194 7.65 -14.37 -4.53
C ARG A 194 8.13 -13.16 -5.32
N GLY A 195 7.23 -12.60 -6.13
CA GLY A 195 7.41 -11.29 -6.76
C GLY A 195 7.03 -10.15 -5.82
N GLY A 196 6.22 -9.20 -6.31
CA GLY A 196 5.80 -8.04 -5.53
C GLY A 196 4.84 -8.31 -4.36
N GLY A 197 4.34 -9.54 -4.23
CA GLY A 197 3.39 -9.96 -3.21
C GLY A 197 2.00 -9.33 -3.39
N THR A 198 1.57 -9.08 -4.62
CA THR A 198 0.29 -8.43 -4.97
C THR A 198 -0.86 -9.43 -5.21
N GLY A 199 -0.60 -10.74 -5.16
CA GLY A 199 -1.60 -11.79 -5.35
C GLY A 199 -2.77 -11.68 -4.35
N LEU A 200 -3.94 -12.13 -4.80
CA LEU A 200 -5.23 -11.96 -4.13
C LEU A 200 -5.86 -13.30 -3.69
N THR A 201 -5.09 -14.38 -3.71
CA THR A 201 -5.59 -15.74 -3.47
C THR A 201 -4.83 -16.48 -2.36
N GLY A 202 -3.81 -15.86 -1.76
CA GLY A 202 -2.97 -16.52 -0.77
C GLY A 202 -1.85 -17.37 -1.37
N GLY A 203 -1.62 -17.28 -2.69
CA GLY A 203 -0.58 -18.06 -3.40
C GLY A 203 0.82 -17.89 -2.81
N ALA A 204 1.14 -16.71 -2.25
CA ALA A 204 2.44 -16.45 -1.62
C ALA A 204 2.44 -16.61 -0.08
N VAL A 205 1.37 -17.17 0.52
CA VAL A 205 1.26 -17.39 1.97
C VAL A 205 1.94 -18.71 2.34
N PRO A 206 2.93 -18.72 3.26
CA PRO A 206 3.50 -19.95 3.77
C PRO A 206 2.47 -20.73 4.59
N VAL A 207 2.24 -21.99 4.23
CA VAL A 207 1.32 -22.90 4.95
C VAL A 207 2.06 -23.96 5.77
N VAL A 208 3.39 -24.04 5.60
CA VAL A 208 4.27 -24.94 6.35
C VAL A 208 5.41 -24.16 7.00
N LYS A 209 5.77 -24.54 8.23
CA LYS A 209 6.74 -23.81 9.07
C LYS A 209 8.16 -23.76 8.46
N ARG A 210 8.62 -24.88 7.87
CA ARG A 210 9.93 -25.01 7.22
C ARG A 210 9.92 -24.48 5.79
N THR A 211 9.58 -23.21 5.62
CA THR A 211 9.53 -22.54 4.31
C THR A 211 10.65 -21.51 4.15
N MET A 212 11.32 -21.52 2.99
CA MET A 212 12.15 -20.45 2.47
C MET A 212 11.37 -19.66 1.43
N VAL A 213 11.22 -18.35 1.66
CA VAL A 213 10.67 -17.45 0.63
C VAL A 213 11.83 -16.86 -0.16
N VAL A 214 11.78 -16.99 -1.49
CA VAL A 214 12.77 -16.41 -2.41
C VAL A 214 12.12 -15.20 -3.07
N ASN A 215 12.51 -13.99 -2.67
CA ASN A 215 11.97 -12.76 -3.21
C ASN A 215 12.74 -12.36 -4.48
N MET A 216 12.03 -12.25 -5.59
CA MET A 216 12.59 -12.06 -6.93
C MET A 216 12.79 -10.59 -7.30
N GLU A 217 12.30 -9.62 -6.51
CA GLU A 217 12.26 -8.18 -6.87
C GLU A 217 13.64 -7.53 -7.12
N LYS A 218 14.75 -8.21 -6.79
CA LYS A 218 16.11 -7.77 -7.14
C LYS A 218 16.51 -8.13 -8.57
N LEU A 219 15.88 -9.15 -9.15
CA LEU A 219 16.09 -9.56 -10.54
C LEU A 219 15.16 -8.73 -11.44
N ASN A 220 15.42 -7.43 -11.52
CA ASN A 220 14.52 -6.45 -12.14
C ASN A 220 15.06 -5.79 -13.42
N ARG A 221 16.04 -6.41 -14.08
CA ARG A 221 16.62 -5.84 -15.31
C ARG A 221 15.68 -6.00 -16.50
N ILE A 222 15.53 -4.91 -17.26
CA ILE A 222 15.00 -4.91 -18.62
C ILE A 222 16.20 -5.07 -19.56
N ILE A 223 16.26 -6.15 -20.32
CA ILE A 223 17.47 -6.59 -21.02
C ILE A 223 17.58 -5.91 -22.38
N SER A 224 16.62 -6.15 -23.27
CA SER A 224 16.61 -5.61 -24.62
C SER A 224 15.27 -5.81 -25.31
N ILE A 225 14.95 -4.92 -26.25
CA ILE A 225 13.94 -5.16 -27.28
C ILE A 225 14.66 -5.61 -28.55
N ALA A 226 14.28 -6.76 -29.09
CA ALA A 226 14.86 -7.34 -30.30
C ALA A 226 13.74 -7.80 -31.25
N ARG A 227 14.06 -8.06 -32.51
CA ARG A 227 13.14 -8.74 -33.42
C ARG A 227 13.48 -10.22 -33.48
N ALA A 228 12.48 -11.07 -33.32
CA ALA A 228 12.59 -12.51 -33.50
C ALA A 228 11.95 -12.91 -34.83
N ASP A 229 12.67 -13.67 -35.65
CA ASP A 229 12.18 -14.14 -36.94
C ASP A 229 11.48 -15.49 -36.77
N GLU A 230 10.18 -15.54 -37.07
CA GLU A 230 9.37 -16.75 -37.10
C GLU A 230 8.44 -16.73 -38.31
N ASN A 231 8.44 -17.80 -39.11
CA ASN A 231 7.53 -18.01 -40.25
C ASN A 231 7.41 -16.78 -41.17
N GLU A 232 8.56 -16.27 -41.65
CA GLU A 232 8.67 -15.09 -42.53
C GLU A 232 8.26 -13.74 -41.91
N ASN A 233 7.78 -13.72 -40.65
CA ASN A 233 7.43 -12.52 -39.91
C ASN A 233 8.47 -12.19 -38.84
N SER A 234 8.87 -10.92 -38.80
CA SER A 234 9.80 -10.40 -37.80
C SER A 234 9.03 -9.72 -36.67
N ILE A 235 8.98 -10.35 -35.49
CA ILE A 235 8.13 -9.93 -34.36
C ILE A 235 8.99 -9.21 -33.29
N PRO A 236 8.59 -8.01 -32.81
CA PRO A 236 9.29 -7.36 -31.71
C PRO A 236 9.03 -8.07 -30.37
N VAL A 237 10.10 -8.36 -29.64
CA VAL A 237 10.07 -9.09 -28.36
C VAL A 237 10.92 -8.34 -27.33
N ILE A 238 10.43 -8.21 -26.11
CA ILE A 238 11.19 -7.67 -24.97
C ILE A 238 11.68 -8.78 -24.05
N ALA A 239 12.97 -8.80 -23.73
CA ALA A 239 13.56 -9.71 -22.75
C ALA A 239 13.71 -9.01 -21.38
N VAL A 240 13.28 -9.67 -20.31
CA VAL A 240 13.22 -9.13 -18.95
C VAL A 240 13.52 -10.20 -17.89
N GLU A 241 14.07 -9.79 -16.75
CA GLU A 241 14.16 -10.65 -15.57
C GLU A 241 12.80 -10.77 -14.85
N ALA A 242 12.56 -11.90 -14.17
CA ALA A 242 11.25 -12.22 -13.58
C ALA A 242 10.81 -11.29 -12.43
N GLY A 243 11.74 -10.57 -11.82
CA GLY A 243 11.47 -9.57 -10.78
C GLY A 243 11.20 -8.17 -11.31
N ALA A 244 11.27 -7.93 -12.63
CA ALA A 244 10.98 -6.64 -13.23
C ALA A 244 9.53 -6.24 -12.91
N VAL A 245 9.34 -5.00 -12.44
CA VAL A 245 8.00 -4.46 -12.14
C VAL A 245 7.29 -4.22 -13.46
N THR A 246 6.04 -4.66 -13.55
CA THR A 246 5.29 -4.63 -14.82
C THR A 246 5.11 -3.23 -15.37
N GLU A 247 4.85 -2.23 -14.50
CA GLU A 247 4.74 -0.82 -14.90
C GLU A 247 6.06 -0.29 -15.50
N ASP A 248 7.21 -0.61 -14.90
CA ASP A 248 8.52 -0.23 -15.45
C ASP A 248 8.74 -0.83 -16.85
N VAL A 249 8.27 -2.06 -17.08
CA VAL A 249 8.35 -2.73 -18.40
C VAL A 249 7.39 -2.07 -19.40
N ILE A 250 6.16 -1.75 -19.00
CA ILE A 250 5.17 -1.04 -19.83
C ILE A 250 5.72 0.32 -20.24
N ASP A 251 6.27 1.09 -19.29
CA ASP A 251 6.81 2.42 -19.54
C ASP A 251 8.02 2.36 -20.48
N HIS A 252 8.93 1.41 -20.28
CA HIS A 252 10.05 1.19 -21.19
C HIS A 252 9.61 0.83 -22.61
N CYS A 253 8.59 -0.02 -22.77
CA CYS A 253 8.03 -0.34 -24.09
C CYS A 253 7.42 0.90 -24.75
N ARG A 254 6.67 1.69 -23.99
CA ARG A 254 6.03 2.93 -24.48
C ARG A 254 7.07 3.94 -24.97
N GLU A 255 8.15 4.12 -24.22
CA GLU A 255 9.29 4.98 -24.60
C GLU A 255 9.95 4.55 -25.92
N HIS A 256 9.87 3.27 -26.27
CA HIS A 256 10.41 2.70 -27.50
C HIS A 256 9.35 2.52 -28.61
N GLY A 257 8.15 3.09 -28.43
CA GLY A 257 7.09 3.05 -29.44
C GLY A 257 6.36 1.71 -29.53
N TYR A 258 6.27 0.96 -28.43
CA TYR A 258 5.59 -0.33 -28.36
C TYR A 258 4.56 -0.40 -27.23
N ILE A 259 3.59 -1.29 -27.39
CA ILE A 259 2.63 -1.72 -26.39
C ILE A 259 3.10 -3.05 -25.78
N PHE A 260 3.24 -3.06 -24.47
CA PHE A 260 3.24 -4.28 -23.67
C PHE A 260 1.80 -4.60 -23.26
N ALA A 261 1.28 -5.75 -23.68
CA ALA A 261 -0.15 -6.07 -23.57
C ALA A 261 -0.56 -6.68 -22.22
N THR A 262 0.34 -7.35 -21.50
CA THR A 262 0.06 -7.93 -20.19
C THR A 262 0.03 -6.83 -19.12
N ASP A 263 -1.14 -6.25 -18.86
CA ASP A 263 -1.32 -5.02 -18.08
C ASP A 263 -2.22 -5.19 -16.82
N PRO A 264 -1.85 -6.06 -15.86
CA PRO A 264 -2.65 -6.30 -14.68
C PRO A 264 -2.95 -5.03 -13.90
N THR A 265 -4.11 -5.00 -13.25
CA THR A 265 -4.52 -3.89 -12.40
C THR A 265 -3.48 -3.58 -11.33
N SER A 266 -2.59 -4.52 -10.96
CA SER A 266 -1.51 -4.32 -9.99
C SER A 266 -0.12 -4.00 -10.60
N ALA A 267 -0.04 -3.58 -11.86
CA ALA A 267 1.21 -3.38 -12.61
C ALA A 267 2.28 -2.54 -11.89
N TRP A 268 1.89 -1.57 -11.07
CA TRP A 268 2.77 -0.72 -10.25
C TRP A 268 3.65 -1.50 -9.25
N ALA A 269 3.33 -2.77 -8.98
CA ALA A 269 4.08 -3.61 -8.05
C ALA A 269 4.12 -5.09 -8.42
N SER A 270 3.24 -5.61 -9.28
CA SER A 270 3.37 -6.98 -9.79
C SER A 270 4.64 -7.11 -10.60
N THR A 271 5.21 -8.32 -10.60
CA THR A 271 6.44 -8.61 -11.35
C THR A 271 6.17 -9.62 -12.45
N ILE A 272 7.00 -9.61 -13.48
CA ILE A 272 6.83 -10.45 -14.68
C ILE A 272 6.68 -11.95 -14.34
N GLY A 273 7.51 -12.48 -13.44
CA GLY A 273 7.41 -13.87 -13.01
C GLY A 273 6.09 -14.19 -12.30
N GLY A 274 5.54 -13.23 -11.55
CA GLY A 274 4.22 -13.36 -10.95
C GLY A 274 3.10 -13.34 -12.00
N ASN A 275 3.21 -12.47 -13.01
CA ASN A 275 2.25 -12.41 -14.10
C ASN A 275 2.19 -13.73 -14.87
N ILE A 276 3.33 -14.41 -15.09
CA ILE A 276 3.37 -15.72 -15.74
C ILE A 276 2.80 -16.81 -14.82
N ALA A 277 3.21 -16.80 -13.54
CA ALA A 277 2.76 -17.80 -12.56
C ALA A 277 1.24 -17.78 -12.33
N GLU A 278 0.60 -16.61 -12.45
CA GLU A 278 -0.84 -16.43 -12.30
C GLU A 278 -1.59 -16.40 -13.65
N ASN A 279 -0.86 -16.30 -14.77
CA ASN A 279 -1.39 -15.91 -16.09
C ASN A 279 -2.24 -14.64 -16.03
N ALA A 280 -1.64 -13.59 -15.46
CA ALA A 280 -2.30 -12.34 -15.21
C ALA A 280 -2.88 -11.73 -16.49
N GLY A 281 -4.13 -11.30 -16.40
CA GLY A 281 -4.79 -10.45 -17.38
C GLY A 281 -4.78 -8.98 -16.96
N GLY A 282 -5.60 -8.17 -17.63
CA GLY A 282 -5.78 -6.75 -17.40
C GLY A 282 -6.88 -6.19 -18.29
N LYS A 283 -6.92 -4.87 -18.46
CA LYS A 283 -7.97 -4.21 -19.26
C LYS A 283 -7.81 -4.42 -20.76
N LYS A 284 -6.58 -4.74 -21.21
CA LYS A 284 -6.24 -4.99 -22.62
C LYS A 284 -6.54 -6.41 -23.09
N CYS A 285 -6.99 -7.29 -22.20
CA CYS A 285 -7.26 -8.70 -22.52
C CYS A 285 -8.30 -8.88 -23.62
N VAL A 286 -9.30 -8.00 -23.69
CA VAL A 286 -10.32 -8.01 -24.75
C VAL A 286 -9.72 -8.10 -26.15
N MET A 287 -8.55 -7.47 -26.38
CA MET A 287 -7.82 -7.50 -27.64
C MET A 287 -6.66 -8.51 -27.65
N TRP A 288 -5.82 -8.52 -26.62
CA TRP A 288 -4.53 -9.23 -26.64
C TRP A 288 -4.43 -10.41 -25.66
N GLY A 289 -5.50 -10.74 -24.94
CA GLY A 289 -5.51 -11.84 -23.98
C GLY A 289 -4.60 -11.63 -22.77
N THR A 290 -4.30 -12.70 -22.05
CA THR A 290 -3.54 -12.73 -20.79
C THR A 290 -2.04 -12.97 -21.03
N ALA A 291 -1.26 -13.28 -20.00
CA ALA A 291 0.19 -13.49 -20.13
C ALA A 291 0.56 -14.61 -21.12
N ILE A 292 -0.17 -15.73 -21.13
CA ILE A 292 0.06 -16.87 -22.04
C ILE A 292 -0.12 -16.48 -23.51
N ASP A 293 -1.03 -15.55 -23.79
CA ASP A 293 -1.27 -15.04 -25.14
C ASP A 293 -0.11 -14.26 -25.70
N ASN A 294 0.70 -13.65 -24.83
CA ASN A 294 1.74 -12.70 -25.20
C ASN A 294 3.17 -13.21 -24.96
N ILE A 295 3.31 -14.38 -24.32
CA ILE A 295 4.62 -14.93 -23.99
C ILE A 295 5.29 -15.53 -25.22
N TYR A 296 6.55 -15.13 -25.44
CA TYR A 296 7.40 -15.69 -26.47
C TYR A 296 8.23 -16.84 -25.92
N SER A 297 8.91 -16.62 -24.80
CA SER A 297 9.68 -17.65 -24.10
C SER A 297 9.93 -17.28 -22.65
N PHE A 298 10.25 -18.23 -21.79
CA PHE A 298 10.71 -17.95 -20.43
C PHE A 298 11.63 -19.05 -19.91
N ARG A 299 12.36 -18.71 -18.84
CA ARG A 299 13.24 -19.65 -18.13
C ARG A 299 12.73 -19.91 -16.74
N ILE A 300 12.72 -21.18 -16.36
CA ILE A 300 12.26 -21.66 -15.05
C ILE A 300 13.30 -22.62 -14.44
N VAL A 301 13.49 -22.55 -13.14
CA VAL A 301 14.31 -23.50 -12.37
C VAL A 301 13.38 -24.51 -11.70
N ASP A 302 13.54 -25.78 -12.04
CA ASP A 302 12.69 -26.89 -11.57
C ASP A 302 13.09 -27.43 -10.18
N ALA A 303 12.43 -28.50 -9.72
CA ALA A 303 12.66 -29.12 -8.42
C ALA A 303 14.01 -29.85 -8.28
N THR A 304 14.67 -30.12 -9.40
CA THR A 304 16.03 -30.69 -9.43
C THR A 304 17.11 -29.60 -9.36
N GLY A 305 16.72 -28.35 -9.64
CA GLY A 305 17.63 -27.22 -9.79
C GLY A 305 18.23 -27.14 -11.20
N GLN A 306 17.60 -27.79 -12.18
CA GLN A 306 17.91 -27.61 -13.60
C GLN A 306 17.20 -26.36 -14.12
N VAL A 307 17.86 -25.62 -15.02
CA VAL A 307 17.25 -24.49 -15.71
C VAL A 307 16.60 -25.02 -16.99
N LEU A 308 15.32 -24.72 -17.19
CA LEU A 308 14.55 -25.05 -18.37
C LEU A 308 14.23 -23.78 -19.15
N GLU A 309 14.28 -23.84 -20.48
CA GLU A 309 13.69 -22.85 -21.37
C GLU A 309 12.40 -23.42 -21.94
N VAL A 310 11.33 -22.64 -21.84
CA VAL A 310 10.03 -22.93 -22.44
C VAL A 310 9.80 -21.88 -23.52
N LYS A 311 9.73 -22.29 -24.78
CA LYS A 311 9.60 -21.41 -25.94
C LYS A 311 8.32 -21.71 -26.72
N ARG A 312 7.50 -20.69 -26.97
CA ARG A 312 6.32 -20.79 -27.83
C ARG A 312 6.75 -20.76 -29.29
N LYS A 313 6.19 -21.64 -30.11
CA LYS A 313 6.40 -21.66 -31.56
C LYS A 313 5.30 -20.91 -32.29
N ALA A 314 5.67 -20.26 -33.40
CA ALA A 314 4.76 -19.70 -34.40
C ALA A 314 3.72 -18.76 -33.78
N HIS A 315 4.18 -17.77 -33.01
CA HIS A 315 3.26 -16.86 -32.32
C HIS A 315 2.43 -16.04 -33.35
N PRO A 316 1.08 -16.08 -33.31
CA PRO A 316 0.22 -15.50 -34.36
C PRO A 316 0.09 -13.96 -34.29
N TYR A 317 0.79 -13.31 -33.36
CA TYR A 317 0.74 -11.86 -33.10
C TYR A 317 -0.67 -11.32 -32.78
N ARG A 318 -1.51 -12.18 -32.18
CA ARG A 318 -2.83 -11.89 -31.62
C ARG A 318 -3.08 -12.81 -30.42
N LYS A 319 -4.17 -12.57 -29.69
CA LYS A 319 -4.63 -13.49 -28.65
C LYS A 319 -4.97 -14.88 -29.23
N ILE A 320 -4.93 -15.89 -28.38
CA ILE A 320 -5.25 -17.28 -28.69
C ILE A 320 -6.76 -17.43 -28.83
N GLU A 321 -7.19 -17.97 -29.96
CA GLU A 321 -8.59 -18.27 -30.29
C GLU A 321 -8.92 -19.75 -30.05
N PRO A 322 -10.20 -20.13 -29.86
CA PRO A 322 -10.58 -21.51 -29.54
C PRO A 322 -10.10 -22.57 -30.54
N GLY A 323 -9.99 -22.20 -31.83
CA GLY A 323 -9.54 -23.10 -32.90
C GLY A 323 -8.02 -23.17 -33.09
N ASP A 324 -7.24 -22.42 -32.32
CA ASP A 324 -5.78 -22.40 -32.47
C ASP A 324 -5.11 -23.66 -31.90
N GLU A 325 -3.96 -24.01 -32.47
CA GLU A 325 -2.99 -24.93 -31.89
C GLU A 325 -1.79 -24.13 -31.36
N VAL A 326 -1.47 -24.30 -30.07
CA VAL A 326 -0.41 -23.59 -29.34
C VAL A 326 0.66 -24.58 -28.92
N ILE A 327 1.87 -24.41 -29.46
CA ILE A 327 2.97 -25.36 -29.26
C ILE A 327 4.08 -24.72 -28.41
N PHE A 328 4.49 -25.41 -27.36
CA PHE A 328 5.62 -25.05 -26.50
C PHE A 328 6.72 -26.12 -26.58
N ASP A 329 7.94 -25.70 -26.91
CA ASP A 329 9.14 -26.53 -26.76
C ASP A 329 9.76 -26.30 -25.37
N VAL A 330 10.08 -27.38 -24.68
CA VAL A 330 10.77 -27.37 -23.39
C VAL A 330 12.16 -27.96 -23.58
N SER A 331 13.19 -27.18 -23.25
CA SER A 331 14.59 -27.58 -23.35
C SER A 331 15.34 -27.35 -22.05
N GLY A 332 16.17 -28.30 -21.63
CA GLY A 332 17.10 -28.10 -20.52
C GLY A 332 18.30 -27.25 -20.96
N ILE A 333 18.74 -26.33 -20.10
CA ILE A 333 19.93 -25.50 -20.32
C ILE A 333 21.08 -26.07 -19.49
N THR A 334 22.21 -26.33 -20.15
CA THR A 334 23.47 -26.72 -19.52
C THR A 334 24.61 -25.85 -20.05
N GLU A 335 25.80 -25.95 -19.45
CA GLU A 335 27.02 -25.29 -19.97
C GLU A 335 27.36 -25.72 -21.41
N ARG A 336 26.86 -26.88 -21.86
CA ARG A 336 27.08 -27.44 -23.20
C ARG A 336 26.02 -26.99 -24.22
N GLY A 337 25.07 -26.15 -23.82
CA GLY A 337 23.98 -25.65 -24.67
C GLY A 337 22.61 -26.22 -24.29
N TYR A 338 21.71 -26.25 -25.28
CA TYR A 338 20.31 -26.65 -25.15
C TYR A 338 20.12 -28.14 -25.40
N THR A 339 19.37 -28.80 -24.52
CA THR A 339 18.96 -30.20 -24.67
C THR A 339 17.43 -30.27 -24.75
N PRO A 340 16.83 -30.64 -25.90
CA PRO A 340 15.38 -30.81 -26.02
C PRO A 340 14.86 -31.86 -25.04
N LEU A 341 13.75 -31.57 -24.34
CA LEU A 341 13.14 -32.48 -23.37
C LEU A 341 11.76 -32.96 -23.83
N LYS A 342 10.87 -32.03 -24.19
CA LYS A 342 9.51 -32.33 -24.67
C LYS A 342 8.93 -31.19 -25.48
N THR A 343 7.98 -31.51 -26.34
CA THR A 343 7.11 -30.53 -27.01
C THR A 343 5.69 -30.76 -26.52
N ILE A 344 5.01 -29.67 -26.17
CA ILE A 344 3.66 -29.69 -25.61
C ILE A 344 2.75 -28.96 -26.58
N THR A 345 1.63 -29.59 -26.93
CA THR A 345 0.64 -29.04 -27.86
C THR A 345 -0.68 -28.86 -27.14
N LEU A 346 -1.16 -27.63 -27.11
CA LEU A 346 -2.43 -27.20 -26.52
C LEU A 346 -3.36 -26.74 -27.63
N SER A 347 -4.63 -27.12 -27.57
CA SER A 347 -5.68 -26.43 -28.31
C SER A 347 -6.08 -25.15 -27.58
N GLY A 348 -6.67 -24.18 -28.28
CA GLY A 348 -7.23 -22.98 -27.65
C GLY A 348 -8.23 -23.32 -26.53
N THR A 349 -8.98 -24.42 -26.70
CA THR A 349 -9.93 -24.93 -25.70
C THR A 349 -9.28 -25.63 -24.50
N ASP A 350 -8.03 -26.09 -24.61
CA ASP A 350 -7.26 -26.55 -23.45
C ASP A 350 -6.87 -25.37 -22.54
N ILE A 351 -6.75 -24.15 -23.10
CA ILE A 351 -6.35 -22.95 -22.37
C ILE A 351 -7.57 -22.26 -21.75
N ARG A 352 -8.68 -22.16 -22.49
CA ARG A 352 -9.93 -21.57 -21.99
C ARG A 352 -11.15 -22.31 -22.49
N LYS A 353 -12.16 -22.47 -21.64
CA LYS A 353 -13.46 -23.00 -22.08
C LYS A 353 -14.06 -22.13 -23.21
N PRO A 354 -14.80 -22.74 -24.16
CA PRO A 354 -15.48 -22.00 -25.21
C PRO A 354 -16.37 -20.88 -24.67
N GLY A 355 -16.34 -19.71 -25.32
CA GLY A 355 -17.15 -18.54 -24.93
C GLY A 355 -16.55 -17.68 -23.81
N LEU A 356 -15.42 -18.08 -23.20
CA LEU A 356 -14.79 -17.32 -22.12
C LEU A 356 -13.55 -16.56 -22.59
N GLY A 357 -13.48 -15.26 -22.28
CA GLY A 357 -12.31 -14.43 -22.59
C GLY A 357 -11.10 -14.70 -21.69
N LYS A 358 -11.36 -15.23 -20.47
CA LYS A 358 -10.33 -15.60 -19.48
C LYS A 358 -10.71 -16.90 -18.81
N ASP A 359 -9.72 -17.75 -18.55
CA ASP A 359 -9.88 -18.98 -17.78
C ASP A 359 -8.50 -19.42 -17.29
N ILE A 360 -8.36 -19.58 -15.98
CA ILE A 360 -7.12 -20.08 -15.40
C ILE A 360 -7.31 -21.34 -14.55
N THR A 361 -8.45 -22.01 -14.72
CA THR A 361 -8.81 -23.20 -13.95
C THR A 361 -8.01 -24.42 -14.37
N ASN A 362 -7.69 -24.59 -15.66
CA ASN A 362 -6.81 -25.67 -16.10
C ASN A 362 -5.37 -25.44 -15.62
N LYS A 363 -5.07 -25.96 -14.42
CA LYS A 363 -3.74 -25.87 -13.81
C LYS A 363 -2.74 -26.84 -14.39
N SER A 364 -3.13 -27.82 -15.19
CA SER A 364 -2.19 -28.81 -15.74
C SER A 364 -1.57 -28.34 -17.06
N LEU A 365 -2.37 -27.70 -17.95
CA LEU A 365 -1.98 -27.28 -19.30
C LEU A 365 -1.16 -28.36 -20.03
N LYS A 366 -1.63 -29.62 -20.02
CA LYS A 366 -0.94 -30.79 -20.59
C LYS A 366 0.55 -30.91 -20.20
N GLY A 367 0.89 -30.43 -19.00
CA GLY A 367 2.24 -30.47 -18.46
C GLY A 367 3.15 -29.30 -18.81
N THR A 368 2.59 -28.15 -19.23
CA THR A 368 3.33 -26.91 -19.49
C THR A 368 3.91 -26.33 -18.19
N PRO A 369 5.24 -26.13 -18.08
CA PRO A 369 5.85 -25.61 -16.86
C PRO A 369 5.53 -24.14 -16.56
N GLY A 370 5.46 -23.77 -15.28
CA GLY A 370 5.45 -22.40 -14.77
C GLY A 370 4.17 -21.60 -14.98
N ILE A 371 3.55 -21.67 -16.16
CA ILE A 371 2.36 -20.89 -16.52
C ILE A 371 1.17 -21.36 -15.70
N GLN A 372 0.51 -20.45 -14.98
CA GLN A 372 -0.71 -20.69 -14.17
C GLN A 372 -0.51 -21.59 -12.94
N LYS A 373 0.74 -21.94 -12.60
CA LYS A 373 1.08 -22.89 -11.53
C LYS A 373 1.28 -22.23 -10.16
N GLU A 374 1.22 -20.90 -10.08
CA GLU A 374 1.32 -20.14 -8.83
C GLU A 374 2.63 -20.45 -8.06
N GLY A 375 3.71 -20.68 -8.80
CA GLY A 375 5.02 -21.05 -8.23
C GLY A 375 5.07 -22.47 -7.64
N GLY A 376 4.11 -23.32 -8.02
CA GLY A 376 3.97 -24.69 -7.57
C GLY A 376 4.84 -25.70 -8.32
N ASP A 377 5.69 -25.34 -9.27
CA ASP A 377 6.52 -26.30 -10.00
C ASP A 377 7.95 -25.80 -10.29
N GLY A 378 8.25 -24.57 -9.91
CA GLY A 378 9.57 -24.00 -10.09
C GLY A 378 9.62 -22.50 -9.82
N ILE A 379 10.79 -21.92 -10.11
CA ILE A 379 11.02 -20.48 -10.01
C ILE A 379 11.27 -19.93 -11.41
N ILE A 380 10.36 -19.10 -11.91
CA ILE A 380 10.57 -18.35 -13.16
C ILE A 380 11.63 -17.27 -12.90
N VAL A 381 12.66 -17.20 -13.75
CA VAL A 381 13.83 -16.32 -13.56
C VAL A 381 13.97 -15.22 -14.60
N SER A 382 13.50 -15.46 -15.82
CA SER A 382 13.48 -14.48 -16.91
C SER A 382 12.41 -14.83 -17.93
N ALA A 383 11.96 -13.86 -18.71
CA ALA A 383 10.96 -14.05 -19.74
C ALA A 383 11.16 -13.13 -20.93
N SER A 384 10.49 -13.47 -22.02
CA SER A 384 10.42 -12.70 -23.24
C SER A 384 8.97 -12.62 -23.71
N PHE A 385 8.51 -11.41 -24.02
CA PHE A 385 7.12 -11.15 -24.42
C PHE A 385 7.07 -10.48 -25.77
N VAL A 386 6.07 -10.85 -26.55
CA VAL A 386 5.70 -10.17 -27.79
C VAL A 386 5.20 -8.75 -27.47
N LEU A 387 5.62 -7.79 -28.29
CA LEU A 387 5.22 -6.39 -28.22
C LEU A 387 4.32 -6.04 -29.40
N TYR A 388 3.50 -5.00 -29.28
CA TYR A 388 2.61 -4.56 -30.37
C TYR A 388 2.87 -3.09 -30.75
N PRO A 389 2.64 -2.69 -32.01
CA PRO A 389 2.67 -1.26 -32.35
C PRO A 389 1.47 -0.53 -31.72
N PRO A 390 1.63 0.73 -31.28
CA PRO A 390 0.50 1.55 -30.89
C PRO A 390 -0.34 1.95 -32.08
N PHE A 391 -1.65 2.15 -31.85
CA PHE A 391 -2.54 2.76 -32.83
C PHE A 391 -2.30 4.27 -32.94
N SER A 392 -2.64 4.84 -34.09
CA SER A 392 -2.47 6.27 -34.35
C SER A 392 -3.48 7.14 -33.59
N PHE A 393 -4.68 6.60 -33.32
CA PHE A 393 -5.77 7.34 -32.68
C PHE A 393 -6.48 6.48 -31.62
N CYS A 394 -6.94 7.13 -30.54
CA CYS A 394 -7.79 6.54 -29.52
C CYS A 394 -8.97 7.46 -29.19
N LYS A 395 -10.14 6.86 -28.90
CA LYS A 395 -11.30 7.54 -28.36
C LYS A 395 -11.84 6.78 -27.15
N THR A 396 -12.13 7.53 -26.08
CA THR A 396 -12.74 6.98 -24.87
C THR A 396 -14.21 7.38 -24.78
N VAL A 397 -15.07 6.41 -24.57
CA VAL A 397 -16.52 6.60 -24.35
C VAL A 397 -16.86 6.20 -22.92
N CYS A 398 -17.60 7.06 -22.22
CA CYS A 398 -18.16 6.79 -20.90
C CYS A 398 -19.68 6.68 -21.04
N LEU A 399 -20.28 5.57 -20.63
CA LEU A 399 -21.73 5.37 -20.64
C LEU A 399 -22.25 5.21 -19.21
N GLU A 400 -23.32 5.91 -18.88
CA GLU A 400 -23.95 5.94 -17.56
C GLU A 400 -25.38 5.41 -17.67
N PHE A 401 -25.67 4.33 -16.97
CA PHE A 401 -26.96 3.65 -17.02
C PHE A 401 -27.81 4.06 -15.84
N PHE A 402 -29.08 4.39 -16.09
CA PHE A 402 -30.02 4.86 -15.09
C PHE A 402 -31.24 3.95 -14.98
N GLY A 403 -32.02 4.16 -13.92
CA GLY A 403 -33.22 3.38 -13.62
C GLY A 403 -32.96 2.41 -12.49
N SER A 404 -33.56 1.23 -12.59
CA SER A 404 -33.73 0.34 -11.43
C SER A 404 -33.12 -1.06 -11.61
N ASN A 405 -32.52 -1.35 -12.77
CA ASN A 405 -31.85 -2.62 -13.06
C ASN A 405 -30.40 -2.44 -13.55
N LEU A 406 -29.56 -3.44 -13.29
CA LEU A 406 -28.20 -3.56 -13.83
C LEU A 406 -28.16 -4.26 -15.20
N SER A 407 -29.23 -4.97 -15.55
CA SER A 407 -29.31 -5.76 -16.80
C SER A 407 -29.11 -4.93 -18.07
N ASN A 408 -29.56 -3.68 -18.10
CA ASN A 408 -29.35 -2.77 -19.23
C ASN A 408 -27.86 -2.59 -19.58
N ALA A 409 -26.99 -2.44 -18.58
CA ALA A 409 -25.55 -2.31 -18.81
C ALA A 409 -24.95 -3.62 -19.34
N SER A 410 -25.41 -4.76 -18.83
CA SER A 410 -24.97 -6.09 -19.26
C SER A 410 -25.37 -6.39 -20.71
N LEU A 411 -26.59 -6.02 -21.11
CA LEU A 411 -27.05 -6.16 -22.50
C LEU A 411 -26.27 -5.25 -23.45
N ALA A 412 -25.99 -4.01 -23.03
CA ALA A 412 -25.16 -3.08 -23.80
C ALA A 412 -23.74 -3.62 -24.03
N ILE A 413 -23.13 -4.27 -23.02
CA ILE A 413 -21.82 -4.91 -23.16
C ILE A 413 -21.82 -5.95 -24.29
N VAL A 414 -22.83 -6.82 -24.32
CA VAL A 414 -22.95 -7.88 -25.33
C VAL A 414 -23.11 -7.27 -26.73
N ASP A 415 -24.00 -6.31 -26.89
CA ASP A 415 -24.24 -5.64 -28.17
C ASP A 415 -23.00 -4.91 -28.70
N ILE A 416 -22.28 -4.19 -27.82
CA ILE A 416 -21.03 -3.50 -28.18
C ILE A 416 -19.97 -4.53 -28.58
N LYS A 417 -19.77 -5.59 -27.78
CA LYS A 417 -18.75 -6.60 -28.08
C LYS A 417 -19.02 -7.29 -29.42
N ASN A 418 -20.25 -7.74 -29.66
CA ASN A 418 -20.65 -8.39 -30.91
C ASN A 418 -20.45 -7.48 -32.12
N THR A 419 -20.70 -6.18 -31.96
CA THR A 419 -20.54 -5.19 -33.03
C THR A 419 -19.08 -4.98 -33.45
N PHE A 420 -18.14 -5.00 -32.50
CA PHE A 420 -16.73 -4.69 -32.76
C PHE A 420 -15.81 -5.90 -32.83
N GLU A 421 -16.31 -7.12 -32.58
CA GLU A 421 -15.49 -8.33 -32.54
C GLU A 421 -14.79 -8.66 -33.87
N GLN A 422 -15.47 -8.42 -35.00
CA GLN A 422 -14.95 -8.70 -36.34
C GLN A 422 -14.55 -7.44 -37.11
N ASP A 423 -14.53 -6.28 -36.45
CA ASP A 423 -14.14 -5.02 -37.08
C ASP A 423 -12.63 -5.01 -37.34
N VAL A 424 -12.25 -4.83 -38.61
CA VAL A 424 -10.84 -4.87 -39.05
C VAL A 424 -10.17 -3.50 -38.99
N LYS A 425 -10.93 -2.43 -38.75
CA LYS A 425 -10.42 -1.05 -38.73
C LYS A 425 -10.40 -0.46 -37.33
N VAL A 426 -11.45 -0.69 -36.54
CA VAL A 426 -11.60 -0.14 -35.19
C VAL A 426 -11.59 -1.25 -34.16
N PHE A 427 -10.67 -1.14 -33.20
CA PHE A 427 -10.44 -2.17 -32.20
C PHE A 427 -10.95 -1.72 -30.84
N LEU A 428 -11.70 -2.61 -30.20
CA LEU A 428 -12.09 -2.47 -28.80
C LEU A 428 -10.89 -2.88 -27.92
N THR A 429 -10.19 -1.91 -27.33
CA THR A 429 -8.95 -2.17 -26.56
C THR A 429 -9.17 -2.18 -25.06
N ALA A 430 -10.27 -1.60 -24.58
CA ALA A 430 -10.72 -1.75 -23.21
C ALA A 430 -12.24 -1.63 -23.13
N LEU A 431 -12.86 -2.45 -22.28
CA LEU A 431 -14.27 -2.37 -21.93
C LEU A 431 -14.43 -2.70 -20.45
N GLU A 432 -14.64 -1.69 -19.62
CA GLU A 432 -14.68 -1.80 -18.15
C GLU A 432 -16.03 -1.37 -17.60
N HIS A 433 -16.48 -2.01 -16.54
CA HIS A 433 -17.74 -1.66 -15.87
C HIS A 433 -17.60 -1.65 -14.36
N PHE A 434 -18.33 -0.77 -13.68
CA PHE A 434 -18.52 -0.80 -12.22
C PHE A 434 -19.95 -0.41 -11.84
N ASP A 435 -20.46 -1.06 -10.79
CA ASP A 435 -21.86 -0.95 -10.36
C ASP A 435 -22.16 0.23 -9.42
N GLU A 436 -23.43 0.38 -9.06
CA GLU A 436 -23.94 1.41 -8.16
C GLU A 436 -23.20 1.45 -6.80
N LYS A 437 -22.81 0.28 -6.27
CA LYS A 437 -22.11 0.22 -4.98
C LYS A 437 -20.75 0.89 -5.09
N TYR A 438 -20.05 0.72 -6.22
CA TYR A 438 -18.82 1.46 -6.50
C TYR A 438 -19.05 2.93 -6.83
N VAL A 439 -20.07 3.27 -7.64
CA VAL A 439 -20.45 4.66 -7.95
C VAL A 439 -20.62 5.45 -6.66
N ARG A 440 -21.38 4.91 -5.69
CA ARG A 440 -21.55 5.51 -4.36
C ARG A 440 -20.26 5.52 -3.55
N ALA A 441 -19.52 4.41 -3.52
CA ALA A 441 -18.31 4.30 -2.70
C ALA A 441 -17.19 5.26 -3.10
N ILE A 442 -17.02 5.55 -4.40
CA ILE A 442 -15.98 6.45 -4.88
C ILE A 442 -16.43 7.92 -4.97
N ASN A 443 -17.67 8.24 -4.55
CA ASN A 443 -18.31 9.52 -4.79
C ASN A 443 -18.21 9.94 -6.26
N TYR A 444 -18.59 9.00 -7.14
CA TYR A 444 -18.54 9.21 -8.58
C TYR A 444 -19.31 10.47 -8.97
N ARG A 445 -18.72 11.26 -9.85
CA ARG A 445 -19.37 12.44 -10.42
C ARG A 445 -19.80 12.10 -11.84
N ASN A 446 -21.07 12.26 -12.13
CA ASN A 446 -21.61 12.05 -13.48
C ASN A 446 -20.86 12.91 -14.49
N LYS A 447 -20.59 12.33 -15.66
CA LYS A 447 -20.08 13.05 -16.83
C LYS A 447 -21.25 13.51 -17.69
N SER A 448 -22.41 12.87 -17.55
CA SER A 448 -23.67 13.31 -18.14
C SER A 448 -24.30 14.49 -17.37
N LYS A 449 -25.42 15.01 -17.88
CA LYS A 449 -26.14 16.14 -17.28
C LYS A 449 -27.19 15.70 -16.25
N ARG A 450 -27.45 14.39 -16.12
CA ARG A 450 -28.40 13.87 -15.14
C ARG A 450 -27.90 14.04 -13.71
N ALA A 451 -28.83 14.37 -12.83
CA ALA A 451 -28.59 14.46 -11.39
C ALA A 451 -28.70 13.11 -10.67
N ASP A 452 -29.37 12.12 -11.28
CA ASP A 452 -29.55 10.79 -10.72
C ASP A 452 -28.23 10.05 -10.55
N ILE A 453 -28.14 9.16 -9.57
CA ILE A 453 -26.96 8.31 -9.38
C ILE A 453 -27.02 7.16 -10.39
N PRO A 454 -26.01 6.96 -11.26
CA PRO A 454 -26.00 5.84 -12.19
C PRO A 454 -26.03 4.49 -11.47
N LYS A 455 -26.82 3.56 -12.01
CA LYS A 455 -26.83 2.16 -11.58
C LYS A 455 -25.56 1.42 -12.00
N ALA A 456 -25.02 1.80 -13.15
CA ALA A 456 -23.78 1.25 -13.67
C ALA A 456 -23.07 2.29 -14.54
N VAL A 457 -21.75 2.17 -14.64
CA VAL A 457 -20.92 2.97 -15.54
C VAL A 457 -20.04 2.05 -16.37
N LEU A 458 -19.99 2.29 -17.68
CA LEU A 458 -19.11 1.64 -18.65
C LEU A 458 -18.06 2.62 -19.15
N LEU A 459 -16.79 2.20 -19.17
CA LEU A 459 -15.68 2.93 -19.77
C LEU A 459 -15.09 2.10 -20.92
N ILE A 460 -14.98 2.72 -22.08
CA ILE A 460 -14.64 2.05 -23.34
C ILE A 460 -13.47 2.79 -23.98
N ASP A 461 -12.40 2.09 -24.33
CA ASP A 461 -11.38 2.61 -25.23
C ASP A 461 -11.52 1.93 -26.59
N LEU A 462 -11.68 2.75 -27.64
CA LEU A 462 -11.59 2.36 -29.04
C LEU A 462 -10.29 2.88 -29.62
N GLU A 463 -9.57 2.06 -30.38
CA GLU A 463 -8.31 2.46 -31.04
C GLU A 463 -8.32 2.07 -32.52
N SER A 464 -7.69 2.90 -33.36
CA SER A 464 -7.68 2.73 -34.82
C SER A 464 -6.52 3.50 -35.45
N ASN A 465 -6.09 3.08 -36.64
CA ASN A 465 -5.19 3.85 -37.49
C ASN A 465 -5.93 4.79 -38.47
N ASP A 466 -7.26 4.69 -38.52
CA ASP A 466 -8.16 5.51 -39.32
C ASP A 466 -9.04 6.36 -38.39
N ARG A 467 -8.87 7.68 -38.45
CA ARG A 467 -9.57 8.64 -37.58
C ARG A 467 -11.07 8.72 -37.87
N GLU A 468 -11.47 8.69 -39.13
CA GLU A 468 -12.88 8.85 -39.52
C GLU A 468 -13.68 7.63 -39.06
N CYS A 469 -13.14 6.42 -39.31
CA CYS A 469 -13.76 5.19 -38.83
C CYS A 469 -13.87 5.16 -37.30
N LEU A 470 -12.87 5.69 -36.59
CA LEU A 470 -12.88 5.74 -35.13
C LEU A 470 -13.96 6.69 -34.58
N GLU A 471 -14.11 7.87 -35.18
CA GLU A 471 -15.15 8.82 -34.78
C GLU A 471 -16.54 8.26 -35.03
N GLU A 472 -16.73 7.61 -36.17
CA GLU A 472 -18.00 6.97 -36.51
C GLU A 472 -18.32 5.80 -35.59
N ALA A 473 -17.32 4.97 -35.25
CA ALA A 473 -17.46 3.91 -34.27
C ALA A 473 -17.89 4.43 -32.88
N ALA A 474 -17.32 5.55 -32.42
CA ALA A 474 -17.71 6.16 -31.16
C ALA A 474 -19.16 6.67 -31.17
N ARG A 475 -19.64 7.23 -32.29
CA ARG A 475 -21.05 7.60 -32.46
C ARG A 475 -21.96 6.38 -32.55
N ARG A 476 -21.52 5.32 -33.25
CA ARG A 476 -22.26 4.05 -33.37
C ARG A 476 -22.53 3.42 -32.00
N ILE A 477 -21.56 3.47 -31.06
CA ILE A 477 -21.77 3.02 -29.67
C ILE A 477 -22.96 3.75 -29.04
N MET A 478 -23.03 5.08 -29.19
CA MET A 478 -24.12 5.88 -28.62
C MET A 478 -25.47 5.41 -29.15
N THR A 479 -25.61 5.19 -30.46
CA THR A 479 -26.84 4.71 -31.08
C THR A 479 -27.24 3.31 -30.60
N ILE A 480 -26.28 2.39 -30.43
CA ILE A 480 -26.55 1.03 -29.94
C ILE A 480 -27.19 1.06 -28.55
N VAL A 481 -26.74 1.98 -27.69
CA VAL A 481 -27.14 1.99 -26.27
C VAL A 481 -28.34 2.89 -25.96
N GLU A 482 -28.87 3.64 -26.92
CA GLU A 482 -30.05 4.51 -26.74
C GLU A 482 -31.25 3.78 -26.14
N LYS A 483 -31.44 2.50 -26.50
CA LYS A 483 -32.53 1.64 -25.99
C LYS A 483 -32.41 1.25 -24.51
N TYR A 484 -31.28 1.52 -23.84
CA TYR A 484 -30.97 1.01 -22.49
C TYR A 484 -31.05 2.06 -21.36
N ASN A 485 -31.82 3.15 -21.54
CA ASN A 485 -31.90 4.28 -20.57
C ASN A 485 -30.51 4.76 -20.10
N THR A 486 -29.70 5.12 -21.09
CA THR A 486 -28.28 5.44 -20.92
C THR A 486 -28.01 6.87 -21.36
N GLU A 487 -27.10 7.57 -20.69
CA GLU A 487 -26.46 8.78 -21.23
C GLU A 487 -24.96 8.53 -21.40
N GLY A 488 -24.39 9.00 -22.50
CA GLY A 488 -22.97 8.79 -22.78
C GLY A 488 -22.22 10.08 -23.08
N ALA A 489 -20.93 10.08 -22.76
CA ALA A 489 -19.99 11.16 -23.00
C ALA A 489 -18.74 10.60 -23.72
N ILE A 490 -18.29 11.30 -24.76
CA ILE A 490 -17.07 10.98 -25.50
C ILE A 490 -15.99 11.96 -25.06
N ALA A 491 -14.83 11.46 -24.66
CA ALA A 491 -13.71 12.31 -24.28
C ALA A 491 -13.24 13.16 -25.49
N ALA A 492 -13.10 14.47 -25.27
CA ALA A 492 -12.63 15.42 -26.26
C ALA A 492 -11.13 15.20 -26.55
N ASP A 493 -10.34 14.98 -25.50
CA ASP A 493 -8.88 14.85 -25.53
C ASP A 493 -8.34 13.82 -24.53
N ASP A 494 -7.01 13.64 -24.53
CA ASP A 494 -6.33 12.70 -23.63
C ASP A 494 -6.43 13.09 -22.14
N ALA A 495 -6.55 14.38 -21.82
CA ALA A 495 -6.68 14.84 -20.44
C ALA A 495 -8.06 14.48 -19.86
N GLU A 496 -9.11 14.61 -20.66
CA GLU A 496 -10.45 14.15 -20.30
C GLU A 496 -10.53 12.61 -20.24
N ARG A 497 -9.86 11.90 -21.16
CA ARG A 497 -9.69 10.44 -21.07
C ARG A 497 -9.07 10.03 -19.74
N GLU A 498 -7.96 10.65 -19.34
CA GLU A 498 -7.32 10.36 -18.06
C GLU A 498 -8.25 10.61 -16.87
N LEU A 499 -9.08 11.67 -16.95
CA LEU A 499 -10.08 11.98 -15.94
C LEU A 499 -11.14 10.88 -15.83
N PHE A 500 -11.65 10.36 -16.95
CA PHE A 500 -12.63 9.26 -16.94
C PHE A 500 -12.02 8.00 -16.32
N TRP A 501 -10.82 7.63 -16.75
CA TRP A 501 -10.12 6.43 -16.26
C TRP A 501 -9.63 6.52 -14.82
N LYS A 502 -9.52 7.73 -14.26
CA LYS A 502 -9.13 7.95 -12.86
C LYS A 502 -10.12 7.31 -11.88
N ASP A 503 -11.41 7.34 -12.19
CA ASP A 503 -12.46 6.79 -11.33
C ASP A 503 -12.31 5.25 -11.22
N ARG A 504 -12.07 4.57 -12.35
CA ARG A 504 -11.78 3.12 -12.40
C ARG A 504 -10.52 2.73 -11.63
N LYS A 505 -9.51 3.59 -11.56
CA LYS A 505 -8.28 3.36 -10.77
C LYS A 505 -8.48 3.54 -9.25
N ASN A 506 -9.60 4.13 -8.84
CA ASN A 506 -9.94 4.45 -7.46
C ASN A 506 -10.90 3.44 -6.79
N LEU A 507 -11.30 2.35 -7.45
CA LEU A 507 -12.22 1.36 -6.87
C LEU A 507 -11.72 0.73 -5.54
N GLY A 508 -10.41 0.77 -5.26
CA GLY A 508 -9.86 0.39 -3.96
C GLY A 508 -10.32 1.26 -2.78
N ALA A 509 -10.95 2.41 -3.03
CA ALA A 509 -11.48 3.31 -2.01
C ALA A 509 -12.72 2.77 -1.29
N ILE A 510 -13.39 1.72 -1.80
CA ILE A 510 -14.53 1.09 -1.13
C ILE A 510 -14.20 0.62 0.29
N ALA A 511 -12.95 0.21 0.53
CA ALA A 511 -12.46 -0.21 1.84
C ALA A 511 -12.30 0.95 2.85
N ARG A 512 -12.32 2.21 2.38
CA ARG A 512 -12.16 3.39 3.24
C ARG A 512 -13.35 3.59 4.17
N HIS A 513 -14.55 3.31 3.69
CA HIS A 513 -15.79 3.66 4.39
C HIS A 513 -16.14 2.70 5.53
N THR A 514 -15.57 1.50 5.51
CA THR A 514 -15.99 0.40 6.39
C THR A 514 -14.89 -0.03 7.37
N ASN A 515 -13.63 0.40 7.24
CA ASN A 515 -12.49 -0.22 7.97
C ASN A 515 -12.49 -1.76 7.85
N ALA A 516 -13.13 -2.27 6.81
CA ALA A 516 -13.45 -3.68 6.67
C ALA A 516 -12.38 -4.38 5.84
N PHE A 517 -12.08 -5.60 6.25
CA PHE A 517 -11.46 -6.59 5.38
C PHE A 517 -12.38 -6.80 4.16
N LYS A 518 -11.86 -7.21 3.00
CA LYS A 518 -12.70 -7.53 1.85
C LYS A 518 -12.36 -8.92 1.33
N LEU A 519 -13.39 -9.74 1.14
CA LEU A 519 -13.28 -10.93 0.29
C LEU A 519 -13.34 -10.47 -1.16
N ASN A 520 -12.48 -11.04 -2.01
CA ASN A 520 -12.33 -10.63 -3.39
C ASN A 520 -12.28 -11.85 -4.29
N GLU A 521 -13.30 -11.98 -5.13
CA GLU A 521 -13.44 -13.07 -6.08
C GLU A 521 -13.42 -12.53 -7.52
N ASP A 522 -12.95 -13.32 -8.48
CA ASP A 522 -12.80 -12.93 -9.90
C ASP A 522 -13.37 -13.98 -10.84
N VAL A 523 -14.68 -14.08 -10.89
CA VAL A 523 -15.36 -15.05 -11.74
C VAL A 523 -15.31 -14.61 -13.21
N VAL A 524 -15.51 -15.56 -14.12
CA VAL A 524 -15.70 -15.28 -15.54
C VAL A 524 -17.02 -15.89 -15.98
N ILE A 525 -17.87 -15.06 -16.58
CA ILE A 525 -19.22 -15.39 -17.02
C ILE A 525 -19.24 -15.29 -18.55
N PRO A 526 -19.82 -16.26 -19.28
CA PRO A 526 -20.06 -16.10 -20.71
C PRO A 526 -20.85 -14.82 -20.97
N LEU A 527 -20.48 -14.06 -22.00
CA LEU A 527 -21.02 -12.71 -22.22
C LEU A 527 -22.54 -12.71 -22.33
N GLU A 528 -23.10 -13.68 -23.04
CA GLU A 528 -24.54 -13.89 -23.21
C GLU A 528 -25.29 -14.18 -21.90
N ARG A 529 -24.60 -14.58 -20.83
CA ARG A 529 -25.16 -14.85 -19.50
C ARG A 529 -24.88 -13.74 -18.49
N LEU A 530 -24.20 -12.65 -18.87
CA LEU A 530 -23.95 -11.51 -17.98
C LEU A 530 -25.23 -10.88 -17.41
N PRO A 531 -26.33 -10.69 -18.18
CA PRO A 531 -27.58 -10.14 -17.64
C PRO A 531 -28.16 -11.02 -16.52
N ASP A 532 -28.18 -12.35 -16.72
CA ASP A 532 -28.66 -13.30 -15.71
C ASP A 532 -27.84 -13.21 -14.42
N PHE A 533 -26.51 -13.05 -14.55
CA PHE A 533 -25.63 -12.90 -13.40
C PHE A 533 -25.83 -11.57 -12.69
N ALA A 534 -26.02 -10.46 -13.42
CA ALA A 534 -26.29 -9.15 -12.85
C ALA A 534 -27.58 -9.14 -12.03
N ASP A 535 -28.68 -9.67 -12.60
CA ASP A 535 -29.96 -9.83 -11.90
C ASP A 535 -29.81 -10.71 -10.65
N TYR A 536 -29.02 -11.78 -10.74
CA TYR A 536 -28.75 -12.66 -9.61
C TYR A 536 -28.03 -11.93 -8.46
N ILE A 537 -27.03 -11.11 -8.77
CA ILE A 537 -26.30 -10.31 -7.77
C ILE A 537 -27.21 -9.25 -7.13
N GLU A 538 -28.09 -8.60 -7.90
CA GLU A 538 -29.10 -7.69 -7.33
C GLU A 538 -30.06 -8.42 -6.39
N LYS A 539 -30.58 -9.57 -6.82
CA LYS A 539 -31.46 -10.41 -5.99
C LYS A 539 -30.76 -10.85 -4.70
N LEU A 540 -29.50 -11.27 -4.79
CA LEU A 540 -28.74 -11.73 -3.63
C LEU A 540 -28.44 -10.58 -2.65
N ASN A 541 -28.10 -9.38 -3.14
CA ASN A 541 -27.98 -8.19 -2.29
C ASN A 541 -29.30 -7.89 -1.55
N LEU A 542 -30.44 -7.97 -2.24
CA LEU A 542 -31.76 -7.76 -1.64
C LEU A 542 -32.07 -8.81 -0.56
N LEU A 543 -31.76 -10.09 -0.81
CA LEU A 543 -31.90 -11.15 0.19
C LEU A 543 -31.04 -10.89 1.44
N LYS A 544 -29.78 -10.44 1.26
CA LYS A 544 -28.88 -10.09 2.37
C LYS A 544 -29.34 -8.87 3.16
N GLU A 545 -29.96 -7.91 2.49
CA GLU A 545 -30.62 -6.78 3.13
C GLU A 545 -31.82 -7.22 3.97
N LEU A 546 -32.70 -8.08 3.43
CA LEU A 546 -33.84 -8.65 4.16
C LEU A 546 -33.41 -9.47 5.38
N GLU A 547 -32.38 -10.32 5.24
CA GLU A 547 -31.79 -11.07 6.35
C GLU A 547 -31.24 -10.13 7.44
N ASN A 548 -30.66 -8.98 7.06
CA ASN A 548 -30.24 -7.97 8.02
C ASN A 548 -31.44 -7.33 8.73
N HIS A 549 -32.49 -6.95 8.01
CA HIS A 549 -33.71 -6.37 8.59
C HIS A 549 -34.36 -7.32 9.61
N ILE A 550 -34.46 -8.62 9.28
CA ILE A 550 -34.97 -9.64 10.20
C ILE A 550 -34.11 -9.71 11.47
N ARG A 551 -32.78 -9.70 11.34
CA ARG A 551 -31.86 -9.69 12.51
C ARG A 551 -31.99 -8.45 13.38
N VAL A 552 -32.17 -7.28 12.76
CA VAL A 552 -32.41 -6.02 13.50
C VAL A 552 -33.66 -6.18 14.35
N VAL A 553 -34.76 -6.65 13.75
CA VAL A 553 -36.01 -6.90 14.46
C VAL A 553 -35.83 -7.91 15.60
N ASP A 554 -35.14 -9.03 15.35
CA ASP A 554 -34.87 -10.05 16.37
C ASP A 554 -34.08 -9.48 17.56
N GLN A 555 -33.08 -8.63 17.32
CA GLN A 555 -32.30 -8.02 18.41
C GLN A 555 -33.13 -7.01 19.22
N LEU A 556 -34.01 -6.25 18.55
CA LEU A 556 -34.93 -5.34 19.22
C LEU A 556 -35.95 -6.12 20.08
N GLU A 557 -36.55 -7.19 19.54
CA GLU A 557 -37.48 -8.06 20.28
C GLU A 557 -36.80 -8.70 21.50
N ASN A 558 -35.59 -9.24 21.33
CA ASN A 558 -34.82 -9.82 22.43
C ASN A 558 -34.48 -8.80 23.53
N TYR A 559 -34.14 -7.57 23.15
CA TYR A 559 -33.88 -6.50 24.12
C TYR A 559 -35.14 -6.13 24.92
N LEU A 560 -36.27 -5.93 24.23
CA LEU A 560 -37.58 -5.65 24.85
C LEU A 560 -38.04 -6.79 25.77
N ALA A 561 -37.92 -8.03 25.33
CA ALA A 561 -38.25 -9.21 26.13
C ALA A 561 -37.38 -9.30 27.41
N SER A 562 -36.10 -8.97 27.31
CA SER A 562 -35.19 -8.96 28.46
C SER A 562 -35.53 -7.89 29.48
N MET A 563 -36.04 -6.72 29.05
CA MET A 563 -36.52 -5.66 29.94
C MET A 563 -37.81 -6.09 30.65
N LYS A 564 -38.75 -6.70 29.93
CA LYS A 564 -40.00 -7.25 30.50
C LYS A 564 -39.72 -8.25 31.62
N GLN A 565 -38.67 -9.07 31.48
CA GLN A 565 -38.25 -10.03 32.52
C GLN A 565 -37.59 -9.38 33.75
N ARG A 566 -36.95 -8.21 33.60
CA ARG A 566 -36.23 -7.53 34.69
C ARG A 566 -37.10 -6.59 35.54
N GLN A 567 -38.35 -6.37 35.14
CA GLN A 567 -39.30 -5.46 35.82
C GLN A 567 -38.73 -4.05 36.05
N ASP A 568 -38.15 -3.43 35.01
CA ASP A 568 -37.59 -2.06 35.10
C ASP A 568 -38.65 -1.00 35.44
N GLU A 569 -38.28 -0.05 36.31
CA GLU A 569 -39.18 0.95 36.94
C GLU A 569 -39.86 1.92 35.95
N TYR A 570 -39.37 2.01 34.71
CA TYR A 570 -39.88 2.87 33.63
C TYR A 570 -40.78 2.14 32.61
N TYR A 571 -41.20 0.91 32.91
CA TYR A 571 -41.89 0.02 31.98
C TYR A 571 -43.39 0.37 31.78
N ASN A 572 -43.75 0.88 30.60
CA ASN A 572 -45.14 0.90 30.13
C ASN A 572 -45.42 -0.36 29.29
N SER A 573 -46.00 -1.38 29.94
CA SER A 573 -46.30 -2.69 29.33
C SER A 573 -47.04 -2.58 28.00
N ARG A 574 -48.04 -1.69 27.93
CA ARG A 574 -48.92 -1.57 26.76
C ARG A 574 -48.22 -1.01 25.53
N ARG A 575 -47.32 -0.03 25.70
CA ARG A 575 -46.53 0.52 24.57
C ARG A 575 -45.52 -0.49 24.05
N VAL A 576 -44.82 -1.17 24.94
CA VAL A 576 -43.83 -2.19 24.57
C VAL A 576 -44.49 -3.38 23.86
N ASP A 577 -45.62 -3.87 24.37
CA ASP A 577 -46.35 -4.98 23.75
C ASP A 577 -46.88 -4.60 22.34
N SER A 578 -47.43 -3.39 22.18
CA SER A 578 -47.86 -2.88 20.86
C SER A 578 -46.70 -2.73 19.87
N PHE A 579 -45.52 -2.30 20.33
CA PHE A 579 -44.35 -2.20 19.46
C PHE A 579 -43.79 -3.57 19.09
N MET A 580 -43.82 -4.55 20.02
CA MET A 580 -43.44 -5.94 19.71
C MET A 580 -44.37 -6.57 18.67
N GLU A 581 -45.68 -6.28 18.70
CA GLU A 581 -46.62 -6.72 17.66
C GLU A 581 -46.27 -6.13 16.29
N LEU A 582 -46.00 -4.82 16.22
CA LEU A 582 -45.57 -4.17 14.98
C LEU A 582 -44.26 -4.78 14.44
N LEU A 583 -43.28 -5.03 15.32
CA LEU A 583 -42.02 -5.67 14.96
C LEU A 583 -42.25 -7.08 14.38
N ARG A 584 -43.16 -7.87 14.98
CA ARG A 584 -43.50 -9.21 14.47
C ARG A 584 -44.18 -9.17 13.12
N GLU A 585 -45.14 -8.27 12.92
CA GLU A 585 -45.80 -8.07 11.62
C GLU A 585 -44.77 -7.72 10.53
N LYS A 586 -43.85 -6.81 10.84
CA LYS A 586 -42.78 -6.42 9.93
C LYS A 586 -41.82 -7.58 9.62
N LYS A 587 -41.43 -8.34 10.64
CA LYS A 587 -40.60 -9.54 10.47
C LYS A 587 -41.27 -10.57 9.57
N ASP A 588 -42.56 -10.85 9.79
CA ASP A 588 -43.33 -11.79 8.98
C ASP A 588 -43.41 -11.31 7.52
N ASN A 589 -43.59 -10.01 7.30
CA ASN A 589 -43.55 -9.42 5.96
C ASN A 589 -42.17 -9.60 5.30
N TYR A 590 -41.07 -9.30 6.00
CA TYR A 590 -39.71 -9.49 5.47
C TYR A 590 -39.41 -10.97 5.16
N MET A 591 -39.83 -11.88 6.04
CA MET A 591 -39.71 -13.34 5.82
C MET A 591 -40.52 -13.80 4.62
N LYS A 592 -41.77 -13.31 4.48
CA LYS A 592 -42.63 -13.63 3.33
C LYS A 592 -42.00 -13.17 2.01
N VAL A 593 -41.48 -11.94 1.94
CA VAL A 593 -40.78 -11.44 0.76
C VAL A 593 -39.56 -12.29 0.44
N ARG A 594 -38.73 -12.60 1.45
CA ARG A 594 -37.52 -13.43 1.29
C ARG A 594 -37.86 -14.82 0.73
N ASP A 595 -38.87 -15.48 1.30
CA ASP A 595 -39.21 -16.87 0.98
C ASP A 595 -39.99 -16.99 -0.34
N GLN A 596 -40.66 -15.93 -0.78
CA GLN A 596 -41.46 -15.88 -2.01
C GLN A 596 -40.85 -15.01 -3.11
N ILE A 597 -39.57 -14.63 -2.99
CA ILE A 597 -38.91 -13.67 -3.89
C ILE A 597 -38.96 -14.07 -5.37
N ASP A 598 -38.96 -15.37 -5.66
CA ASP A 598 -39.00 -15.96 -7.00
C ASP A 598 -40.42 -16.38 -7.43
N ARG A 599 -41.45 -16.16 -6.58
CA ARG A 599 -42.86 -16.45 -6.91
C ARG A 599 -43.51 -15.27 -7.65
N PRO A 600 -44.55 -15.50 -8.47
CA PRO A 600 -45.33 -14.44 -9.11
C PRO A 600 -45.95 -13.46 -8.08
N GLY A 601 -45.95 -12.16 -8.40
CA GLY A 601 -46.50 -11.12 -7.52
C GLY A 601 -47.98 -11.29 -7.17
N ARG A 602 -48.77 -11.92 -8.05
CA ARG A 602 -50.18 -12.28 -7.78
C ARG A 602 -50.37 -13.21 -6.58
N GLU A 603 -49.35 -13.99 -6.20
CA GLU A 603 -49.39 -14.85 -5.00
C GLU A 603 -49.09 -14.04 -3.72
N TYR A 604 -48.54 -12.83 -3.87
CA TYR A 604 -48.14 -11.95 -2.79
C TYR A 604 -49.20 -10.89 -2.43
N PHE A 605 -49.82 -10.25 -3.44
CA PHE A 605 -50.81 -9.19 -3.28
C PHE A 605 -52.26 -9.69 -3.43
N THR A 606 -53.15 -9.20 -2.57
CA THR A 606 -54.59 -9.54 -2.58
C THR A 606 -55.47 -8.48 -3.27
N ALA A 607 -54.91 -7.33 -3.66
CA ALA A 607 -55.62 -6.21 -4.30
C ALA A 607 -55.05 -5.88 -5.69
N PRO A 608 -55.82 -5.30 -6.62
CA PRO A 608 -55.34 -4.97 -7.96
C PRO A 608 -54.30 -3.84 -7.91
N VAL A 609 -53.06 -4.15 -8.31
CA VAL A 609 -51.97 -3.19 -8.47
C VAL A 609 -51.78 -2.92 -9.96
N SER A 610 -51.39 -1.70 -10.34
CA SER A 610 -51.15 -1.28 -11.73
C SER A 610 -49.90 -1.90 -12.40
N ALA A 611 -49.33 -2.96 -11.82
CA ALA A 611 -48.09 -3.61 -12.24
C ALA A 611 -48.39 -4.99 -12.83
N ASP A 612 -47.49 -5.51 -13.66
CA ASP A 612 -47.60 -6.86 -14.23
C ASP A 612 -47.37 -7.93 -13.15
N MET A 613 -48.45 -8.42 -12.57
CA MET A 613 -48.43 -9.35 -11.41
C MET A 613 -48.00 -10.78 -11.77
N ASP A 614 -47.78 -11.07 -13.05
CA ASP A 614 -47.19 -12.33 -13.49
C ASP A 614 -45.66 -12.34 -13.33
N GLN A 615 -45.04 -11.17 -13.17
CA GLN A 615 -43.63 -11.04 -12.82
C GLN A 615 -43.35 -11.56 -11.41
N THR A 616 -42.11 -11.99 -11.18
CA THR A 616 -41.69 -12.41 -9.84
C THR A 616 -41.66 -11.23 -8.87
N VAL A 617 -41.81 -11.50 -7.57
CA VAL A 617 -41.66 -10.49 -6.51
C VAL A 617 -40.34 -9.73 -6.66
N PHE A 618 -39.23 -10.41 -6.98
CA PHE A 618 -37.96 -9.76 -7.31
C PHE A 618 -38.08 -8.72 -8.43
N LYS A 619 -38.72 -9.07 -9.55
CA LYS A 619 -38.86 -8.16 -10.70
C LYS A 619 -39.77 -6.98 -10.40
N LEU A 620 -40.80 -7.17 -9.58
CA LEU A 620 -41.63 -6.08 -9.08
C LEU A 620 -40.83 -5.12 -8.18
N ILE A 621 -39.94 -5.64 -7.34
CA ILE A 621 -39.04 -4.82 -6.50
C ILE A 621 -38.00 -4.10 -7.36
N GLN A 622 -37.35 -4.82 -8.26
CA GLN A 622 -36.38 -4.27 -9.21
C GLN A 622 -37.04 -3.22 -10.11
N GLY A 623 -38.31 -3.35 -10.49
CA GLY A 623 -39.05 -2.38 -11.28
C GLY A 623 -39.57 -1.16 -10.49
N GLY A 624 -39.41 -1.14 -9.17
CA GLY A 624 -39.94 -0.09 -8.29
C GLY A 624 -41.45 -0.17 -8.05
N ALA A 625 -42.12 -1.23 -8.50
CA ALA A 625 -43.54 -1.47 -8.27
C ALA A 625 -43.83 -1.96 -6.84
N LEU A 626 -42.84 -2.59 -6.19
CA LEU A 626 -42.88 -2.99 -4.79
C LEU A 626 -41.65 -2.43 -4.06
N THR A 627 -41.85 -1.60 -3.04
CA THR A 627 -40.75 -1.10 -2.21
C THR A 627 -40.63 -1.93 -0.94
N VAL A 628 -39.43 -2.45 -0.67
CA VAL A 628 -39.13 -3.16 0.58
C VAL A 628 -37.87 -2.55 1.19
N SER A 629 -38.05 -1.57 2.06
CA SER A 629 -36.96 -0.90 2.79
C SER A 629 -37.26 -0.81 4.27
N PHE A 630 -36.22 -0.96 5.09
CA PHE A 630 -36.26 -0.60 6.51
C PHE A 630 -36.11 0.93 6.59
N GLU A 631 -37.21 1.64 6.34
CA GLU A 631 -37.20 3.08 6.11
C GLU A 631 -36.86 3.89 7.37
N ASP A 632 -36.41 5.13 7.13
CA ASP A 632 -36.40 6.17 8.16
C ASP A 632 -37.79 6.38 8.78
N GLU A 633 -38.88 6.00 8.10
CA GLU A 633 -40.23 5.99 8.69
C GLU A 633 -40.36 5.06 9.90
N GLU A 634 -39.69 3.90 9.90
CA GLU A 634 -39.74 2.92 11.01
C GLU A 634 -38.91 3.42 12.20
N LEU A 635 -37.77 4.05 11.92
CA LEU A 635 -36.97 4.78 12.90
C LEU A 635 -37.73 6.00 13.46
N ASN A 636 -38.36 6.78 12.60
CA ASN A 636 -39.18 7.93 12.99
C ASN A 636 -40.44 7.50 13.75
N HIS A 637 -40.98 6.31 13.49
CA HIS A 637 -42.10 5.74 14.24
C HIS A 637 -41.63 5.31 15.63
N LEU A 638 -40.45 4.68 15.72
CA LEU A 638 -39.78 4.32 16.96
C LEU A 638 -39.49 5.57 17.81
N ASP A 639 -38.90 6.61 17.23
CA ASP A 639 -38.61 7.89 17.90
C ASP A 639 -39.88 8.59 18.40
N ARG A 640 -40.96 8.56 17.60
CA ARG A 640 -42.27 9.10 18.00
C ARG A 640 -42.92 8.30 19.14
N MET A 641 -42.85 6.97 19.08
CA MET A 641 -43.52 6.08 20.04
C MET A 641 -42.85 6.09 21.42
N PHE A 642 -41.52 6.25 21.45
CA PHE A 642 -40.70 6.26 22.66
C PHE A 642 -40.14 7.66 23.01
N HIS A 643 -40.77 8.72 22.51
CA HIS A 643 -40.42 10.10 22.87
C HIS A 643 -40.43 10.30 24.41
N GLY A 644 -39.32 10.78 24.97
CA GLY A 644 -39.11 10.93 26.42
C GLY A 644 -38.47 9.72 27.11
N TYR A 645 -38.10 8.66 26.38
CA TYR A 645 -37.35 7.50 26.86
C TYR A 645 -35.94 7.45 26.24
N ASP A 646 -35.14 8.49 26.50
CA ASP A 646 -33.87 8.75 25.79
C ASP A 646 -32.86 7.59 25.88
N GLU A 647 -32.72 6.95 27.05
CA GLU A 647 -31.81 5.80 27.23
C GLU A 647 -32.24 4.58 26.38
N MET A 648 -33.56 4.37 26.23
CA MET A 648 -34.09 3.28 25.43
C MET A 648 -33.92 3.55 23.93
N LEU A 649 -34.20 4.79 23.50
CA LEU A 649 -33.96 5.25 22.13
C LEU A 649 -32.50 5.14 21.75
N GLU A 650 -31.57 5.58 22.62
CA GLU A 650 -30.14 5.43 22.39
C GLU A 650 -29.76 3.96 22.21
N ARG A 651 -30.34 3.06 23.02
CA ARG A 651 -30.09 1.63 22.92
C ARG A 651 -30.65 1.00 21.65
N PHE A 652 -31.86 1.39 21.21
CA PHE A 652 -32.42 0.96 19.93
C PHE A 652 -31.55 1.43 18.76
N HIS A 653 -31.15 2.71 18.75
CA HIS A 653 -30.23 3.26 17.76
C HIS A 653 -28.88 2.55 17.75
N GLU A 654 -28.35 2.15 18.91
CA GLU A 654 -27.13 1.37 19.02
C GLU A 654 -27.29 -0.03 18.38
N ILE A 655 -28.39 -0.73 18.67
CA ILE A 655 -28.70 -2.05 18.09
C ILE A 655 -28.80 -1.93 16.56
N ILE A 656 -29.60 -0.99 16.06
CA ILE A 656 -29.82 -0.79 14.63
C ILE A 656 -28.50 -0.43 13.94
N ARG A 657 -27.73 0.52 14.49
CA ARG A 657 -26.44 0.92 13.93
C ARG A 657 -25.43 -0.23 13.92
N LYS A 658 -25.44 -1.08 14.95
CA LYS A 658 -24.56 -2.25 15.04
C LYS A 658 -24.92 -3.31 14.02
N GLU A 659 -26.19 -3.69 13.91
CA GLU A 659 -26.62 -4.74 12.98
C GLU A 659 -26.57 -4.25 11.52
N LYS A 660 -26.91 -2.99 11.21
CA LYS A 660 -26.75 -2.43 9.84
C LYS A 660 -25.30 -2.52 9.34
N LYS A 661 -24.30 -2.39 10.22
CA LYS A 661 -22.87 -2.57 9.86
C LYS A 661 -22.50 -4.02 9.51
N ARG A 662 -23.32 -5.00 9.90
CA ARG A 662 -23.12 -6.43 9.62
C ARG A 662 -23.82 -6.87 8.34
N THR A 663 -24.41 -5.94 7.58
CA THR A 663 -25.03 -6.26 6.28
C THR A 663 -23.98 -6.74 5.29
N ILE A 664 -24.23 -7.90 4.68
CA ILE A 664 -23.41 -8.39 3.57
C ILE A 664 -23.77 -7.58 2.32
N ILE A 665 -22.77 -6.88 1.78
CA ILE A 665 -22.91 -6.08 0.55
C ILE A 665 -22.02 -6.72 -0.50
N ILE A 666 -22.59 -6.98 -1.67
CA ILE A 666 -21.88 -7.53 -2.82
C ILE A 666 -21.72 -6.41 -3.85
N ALA A 667 -20.48 -5.99 -4.08
CA ALA A 667 -20.13 -4.96 -5.05
C ALA A 667 -19.35 -5.58 -6.22
N THR A 668 -19.69 -5.19 -7.44
CA THR A 668 -19.15 -5.76 -8.67
C THR A 668 -18.51 -4.69 -9.56
N HIS A 669 -17.35 -5.05 -10.11
CA HIS A 669 -16.75 -4.36 -11.25
C HIS A 669 -16.19 -5.42 -12.20
N MET A 670 -15.95 -5.10 -13.45
CA MET A 670 -15.59 -6.13 -14.44
C MET A 670 -14.70 -5.59 -15.54
N HIS A 671 -13.86 -6.50 -16.06
CA HIS A 671 -13.33 -6.44 -17.42
C HIS A 671 -14.43 -6.97 -18.34
N ALA A 672 -15.41 -6.10 -18.63
CA ALA A 672 -16.67 -6.46 -19.28
C ALA A 672 -16.46 -7.13 -20.64
N GLY A 673 -15.44 -6.73 -21.39
CA GLY A 673 -15.14 -7.29 -22.72
C GLY A 673 -14.73 -8.76 -22.73
N ASP A 674 -14.32 -9.29 -21.58
CA ASP A 674 -13.89 -10.69 -21.40
C ASP A 674 -14.86 -11.51 -20.53
N GLY A 675 -15.96 -10.90 -20.07
CA GLY A 675 -16.89 -11.52 -19.12
C GLY A 675 -16.33 -11.71 -17.72
N ASN A 676 -15.17 -11.11 -17.40
CA ASN A 676 -14.50 -11.30 -16.11
C ASN A 676 -15.01 -10.30 -15.06
N VAL A 677 -15.78 -10.81 -14.10
CA VAL A 677 -16.44 -10.05 -13.03
C VAL A 677 -15.72 -10.22 -11.70
N HIS A 678 -15.30 -9.09 -11.13
CA HIS A 678 -14.71 -8.98 -9.81
C HIS A 678 -15.79 -8.72 -8.76
N VAL A 679 -16.01 -9.69 -7.89
CA VAL A 679 -17.03 -9.67 -6.83
C VAL A 679 -16.34 -9.37 -5.49
N ASN A 680 -16.71 -8.26 -4.85
CA ASN A 680 -16.10 -7.80 -3.60
C ASN A 680 -17.13 -7.77 -2.48
N ILE A 681 -16.80 -8.39 -1.34
CA ILE A 681 -17.66 -8.46 -0.15
C ILE A 681 -16.91 -7.83 1.05
N PRO A 682 -17.21 -6.58 1.43
CA PRO A 682 -16.62 -5.93 2.61
C PRO A 682 -17.14 -6.55 3.92
N VAL A 683 -16.24 -6.87 4.85
CA VAL A 683 -16.50 -7.57 6.11
C VAL A 683 -15.63 -7.13 7.30
N HIS A 684 -16.18 -7.17 8.51
CA HIS A 684 -15.43 -6.88 9.73
C HIS A 684 -14.73 -8.12 10.29
N SER A 685 -13.38 -8.15 10.28
CA SER A 685 -12.61 -9.34 10.68
C SER A 685 -12.74 -9.73 12.17
N ASN A 686 -13.28 -8.85 13.02
CA ASN A 686 -13.60 -9.16 14.41
C ASN A 686 -14.96 -9.86 14.60
N ASP A 687 -15.85 -9.78 13.62
CA ASP A 687 -17.18 -10.38 13.65
C ASP A 687 -17.14 -11.77 13.00
N TYR A 688 -17.15 -12.80 13.85
CA TYR A 688 -16.99 -14.19 13.41
C TYR A 688 -18.16 -14.65 12.52
N GLU A 689 -19.39 -14.30 12.92
CA GLU A 689 -20.60 -14.68 12.17
C GLU A 689 -20.64 -13.97 10.81
N MET A 690 -20.30 -12.68 10.76
CA MET A 690 -20.25 -11.94 9.48
C MET A 690 -19.20 -12.53 8.53
N MET A 691 -18.02 -12.91 9.04
CA MET A 691 -16.99 -13.56 8.23
C MET A 691 -17.48 -14.88 7.64
N LYS A 692 -18.17 -15.71 8.45
CA LYS A 692 -18.75 -16.97 7.99
C LYS A 692 -19.83 -16.75 6.92
N GLU A 693 -20.76 -15.83 7.17
CA GLU A 693 -21.84 -15.52 6.23
C GLU A 693 -21.30 -14.98 4.89
N ALA A 694 -20.28 -14.14 4.92
CA ALA A 694 -19.65 -13.62 3.72
C ALA A 694 -18.93 -14.71 2.91
N ASP A 695 -18.27 -15.64 3.61
CA ASP A 695 -17.61 -16.79 3.02
C ASP A 695 -18.64 -17.75 2.36
N GLU A 696 -19.78 -18.00 3.01
CA GLU A 696 -20.90 -18.75 2.43
C GLU A 696 -21.49 -18.03 1.21
N THR A 697 -21.64 -16.70 1.28
CA THR A 697 -22.13 -15.87 0.18
C THR A 697 -21.20 -15.95 -1.04
N ALA A 698 -19.88 -15.90 -0.82
CA ALA A 698 -18.91 -16.11 -1.89
C ALA A 698 -19.09 -17.49 -2.55
N GLY A 699 -19.34 -18.54 -1.76
CA GLY A 699 -19.60 -19.87 -2.29
C GLY A 699 -20.88 -20.00 -3.11
N ILE A 700 -21.94 -19.32 -2.69
CA ILE A 700 -23.19 -19.23 -3.46
C ILE A 700 -22.94 -18.61 -4.85
N ILE A 701 -22.15 -17.53 -4.91
CA ILE A 701 -21.80 -16.85 -6.16
C ILE A 701 -20.92 -17.73 -7.07
N MET A 702 -19.98 -18.48 -6.48
CA MET A 702 -19.14 -19.43 -7.23
C MET A 702 -19.97 -20.55 -7.85
N ASN A 703 -20.91 -21.12 -7.10
CA ASN A 703 -21.80 -22.15 -7.61
C ASN A 703 -22.66 -21.62 -8.76
N LYS A 704 -23.21 -20.41 -8.61
CA LYS A 704 -24.01 -19.78 -9.68
C LYS A 704 -23.17 -19.50 -10.93
N THR A 705 -21.91 -19.11 -10.76
CA THR A 705 -20.97 -18.89 -11.87
C THR A 705 -20.81 -20.17 -12.71
N VAL A 706 -20.58 -21.30 -12.05
CA VAL A 706 -20.43 -22.60 -12.73
C VAL A 706 -21.74 -23.04 -13.39
N GLU A 707 -22.89 -22.82 -12.73
CA GLU A 707 -24.23 -23.09 -13.29
C GLU A 707 -24.49 -22.32 -14.61
N LEU A 708 -23.98 -21.09 -14.70
CA LEU A 708 -24.08 -20.26 -15.91
C LEU A 708 -23.05 -20.61 -17.00
N GLY A 709 -22.26 -21.68 -16.83
CA GLY A 709 -21.23 -22.09 -17.78
C GLY A 709 -19.91 -21.31 -17.65
N GLY A 710 -19.76 -20.52 -16.59
CA GLY A 710 -18.56 -19.75 -16.31
C GLY A 710 -17.45 -20.53 -15.59
N VAL A 711 -16.43 -19.80 -15.14
CA VAL A 711 -15.34 -20.33 -14.30
C VAL A 711 -15.10 -19.47 -13.07
N ILE A 712 -14.66 -20.12 -12.00
CA ILE A 712 -14.45 -19.51 -10.68
C ILE A 712 -13.27 -18.55 -10.61
N SER A 713 -12.37 -18.55 -11.61
CA SER A 713 -11.25 -17.62 -11.66
C SER A 713 -10.80 -17.29 -13.07
N GLY A 714 -10.63 -15.99 -13.33
CA GLY A 714 -10.14 -15.45 -14.60
C GLY A 714 -8.66 -15.02 -14.60
N GLU A 715 -8.14 -14.44 -13.52
CA GLU A 715 -6.81 -13.81 -13.53
C GLU A 715 -6.04 -13.80 -12.20
N HIS A 716 -6.68 -14.00 -11.04
CA HIS A 716 -6.05 -13.86 -9.72
C HIS A 716 -5.38 -15.12 -9.17
N GLY A 717 -5.64 -16.27 -9.78
CA GLY A 717 -5.26 -17.60 -9.29
C GLY A 717 -6.38 -18.32 -8.53
N ILE A 718 -6.07 -19.53 -8.07
CA ILE A 718 -6.92 -20.33 -7.18
C ILE A 718 -6.41 -20.22 -5.75
N GLY A 719 -5.08 -20.34 -5.56
CA GLY A 719 -4.41 -20.22 -4.28
C GLY A 719 -5.05 -21.04 -3.16
N LEU A 720 -5.32 -20.37 -2.04
CA LEU A 720 -6.04 -20.88 -0.88
C LEU A 720 -7.52 -20.47 -0.89
N THR A 721 -7.86 -19.33 -1.48
CA THR A 721 -9.22 -18.75 -1.37
C THR A 721 -10.27 -19.55 -2.12
N LYS A 722 -9.93 -20.06 -3.32
CA LYS A 722 -10.91 -20.69 -4.22
C LYS A 722 -10.79 -22.21 -4.30
N LEU A 723 -9.85 -22.77 -3.55
CA LEU A 723 -9.50 -24.19 -3.62
C LEU A 723 -10.67 -25.13 -3.31
N ARG A 724 -11.65 -24.71 -2.52
CA ARG A 724 -12.84 -25.53 -2.23
C ARG A 724 -13.86 -25.58 -3.38
N PHE A 725 -13.77 -24.66 -4.33
CA PHE A 725 -14.72 -24.52 -5.44
C PHE A 725 -14.25 -25.14 -6.75
N ILE A 726 -12.95 -25.45 -6.85
CA ILE A 726 -12.42 -26.15 -8.02
C ILE A 726 -12.83 -27.62 -7.98
N ASP A 727 -13.17 -28.16 -9.15
CA ASP A 727 -13.55 -29.57 -9.30
C ASP A 727 -12.36 -30.51 -9.03
N GLN A 728 -12.69 -31.75 -8.66
CA GLN A 728 -11.69 -32.74 -8.27
C GLN A 728 -10.85 -33.20 -9.46
N GLU A 729 -11.43 -33.29 -10.67
CA GLU A 729 -10.73 -33.72 -11.88
C GLU A 729 -9.57 -32.77 -12.22
N THR A 730 -9.82 -31.47 -12.17
CA THR A 730 -8.80 -30.44 -12.38
C THR A 730 -7.67 -30.53 -11.35
N LEU A 731 -8.01 -30.78 -10.09
CA LEU A 731 -7.02 -30.97 -9.02
C LEU A 731 -6.21 -32.25 -9.20
N ASP A 732 -6.85 -33.35 -9.58
CA ASP A 732 -6.19 -34.64 -9.80
C ASP A 732 -5.22 -34.58 -10.98
N SER A 733 -5.62 -33.88 -12.04
CA SER A 733 -4.77 -33.58 -13.21
C SER A 733 -3.53 -32.76 -12.81
N TYR A 734 -3.72 -31.71 -12.00
CA TYR A 734 -2.59 -30.95 -11.46
C TYR A 734 -1.72 -31.76 -10.50
N ALA A 735 -2.32 -32.60 -9.65
CA ALA A 735 -1.60 -33.47 -8.72
C ALA A 735 -0.75 -34.50 -9.48
N ALA A 736 -1.26 -35.06 -10.58
CA ALA A 736 -0.50 -35.93 -11.46
C ALA A 736 0.72 -35.21 -12.07
N TYR A 737 0.51 -34.01 -12.62
CA TYR A 737 1.59 -33.14 -13.11
C TYR A 737 2.64 -32.85 -12.04
N LYS A 738 2.19 -32.49 -10.83
CA LYS A 738 3.04 -32.17 -9.68
C LYS A 738 3.86 -33.38 -9.23
N ARG A 739 3.29 -34.59 -9.18
CA ARG A 739 4.02 -35.82 -8.84
C ARG A 739 5.15 -36.12 -9.82
N GLU A 740 4.96 -35.82 -11.10
CA GLU A 740 5.97 -36.02 -12.14
C GLU A 740 7.10 -34.98 -12.04
N ASN A 741 6.77 -33.70 -11.86
CA ASN A 741 7.72 -32.59 -12.00
C ASN A 741 8.32 -32.09 -10.66
N ASP A 742 7.64 -32.36 -9.54
CA ASP A 742 8.11 -32.05 -8.18
C ASP A 742 7.64 -33.13 -7.18
N PRO A 743 8.17 -34.37 -7.27
CA PRO A 743 7.76 -35.49 -6.43
C PRO A 743 8.02 -35.26 -4.93
N GLY A 744 8.92 -34.33 -4.58
CA GLY A 744 9.21 -33.97 -3.19
C GLY A 744 8.29 -32.89 -2.62
N ASP A 745 7.32 -32.41 -3.41
CA ASP A 745 6.46 -31.27 -3.11
C ASP A 745 7.26 -30.08 -2.58
N LEU A 746 8.40 -29.79 -3.21
CA LEU A 746 9.36 -28.78 -2.78
C LEU A 746 8.80 -27.36 -2.92
N PHE A 747 8.10 -27.10 -4.04
CA PHE A 747 7.60 -25.79 -4.42
C PHE A 747 6.17 -25.56 -3.98
N ASN A 748 5.96 -24.43 -3.30
CA ASN A 748 4.69 -23.90 -2.85
C ASN A 748 3.68 -24.96 -2.36
N PRO A 749 4.04 -25.78 -1.34
CA PRO A 749 3.22 -26.89 -0.89
C PRO A 749 1.89 -26.41 -0.29
N GLY A 750 0.88 -27.27 -0.35
CA GLY A 750 -0.46 -27.05 0.20
C GLY A 750 -1.32 -26.04 -0.57
N LYS A 751 -0.90 -25.65 -1.79
CA LYS A 751 -1.71 -24.87 -2.74
C LYS A 751 -2.16 -25.81 -3.83
N LEU A 752 -3.34 -25.54 -4.41
CA LEU A 752 -3.90 -26.39 -5.47
C LEU A 752 -4.03 -27.86 -5.03
N SER A 753 -4.25 -28.11 -3.73
CA SER A 753 -4.55 -29.42 -3.14
C SER A 753 -5.50 -29.24 -1.95
N ARG A 754 -6.53 -30.10 -1.86
CA ARG A 754 -7.51 -30.13 -0.75
C ARG A 754 -6.93 -30.63 0.58
N ASP A 755 -5.67 -31.07 0.60
CA ASP A 755 -5.02 -31.55 1.83
C ASP A 755 -4.79 -30.44 2.87
N PHE A 756 -4.87 -29.17 2.47
CA PHE A 756 -4.68 -28.06 3.38
C PHE A 756 -5.99 -27.65 4.08
N PRO A 757 -6.07 -27.73 5.42
CA PRO A 757 -7.28 -27.36 6.17
C PRO A 757 -7.47 -25.83 6.20
N ALA A 758 -8.54 -25.35 5.56
CA ALA A 758 -8.87 -23.93 5.43
C ALA A 758 -9.08 -23.25 6.80
N GLU A 759 -9.47 -24.00 7.83
CA GLU A 759 -9.68 -23.53 9.21
C GLU A 759 -8.37 -23.04 9.86
N ARG A 760 -7.21 -23.31 9.27
CA ARG A 760 -5.91 -22.80 9.73
C ARG A 760 -5.58 -21.40 9.22
N ILE A 761 -6.41 -20.82 8.36
CA ILE A 761 -6.21 -19.49 7.80
C ILE A 761 -6.82 -18.43 8.73
N TYR A 762 -6.03 -17.42 9.07
CA TYR A 762 -6.52 -16.29 9.87
C TYR A 762 -6.10 -14.94 9.31
N THR A 763 -6.84 -13.91 9.71
CA THR A 763 -6.52 -12.49 9.50
C THR A 763 -6.36 -11.80 10.86
N PRO A 764 -5.40 -10.88 11.05
CA PRO A 764 -5.33 -10.01 12.21
C PRO A 764 -6.55 -9.10 12.30
N SER A 765 -6.87 -8.69 13.52
CA SER A 765 -7.97 -7.78 13.81
C SER A 765 -7.47 -6.54 14.53
N PHE A 766 -7.38 -5.43 13.80
CA PHE A 766 -7.02 -4.13 14.38
C PHE A 766 -8.09 -3.61 15.34
N ASN A 767 -9.36 -3.97 15.14
CA ASN A 767 -10.45 -3.62 16.05
C ASN A 767 -10.28 -4.28 17.43
N LEU A 768 -9.85 -5.56 17.47
CA LEU A 768 -9.52 -6.24 18.74
C LEU A 768 -8.30 -5.61 19.41
N LEU A 769 -7.30 -5.21 18.61
CA LEU A 769 -6.09 -4.53 19.09
C LEU A 769 -6.41 -3.16 19.71
N GLU A 770 -7.25 -2.38 19.04
CA GLU A 770 -7.70 -1.05 19.47
C GLU A 770 -8.50 -1.13 20.77
N LEU A 771 -9.43 -2.09 20.86
CA LEU A 771 -10.21 -2.34 22.08
C LEU A 771 -9.31 -2.64 23.30
N GLU A 772 -8.28 -3.47 23.11
CA GLU A 772 -7.36 -3.82 24.19
C GLU A 772 -6.45 -2.63 24.57
N ALA A 773 -5.99 -1.85 23.59
CA ALA A 773 -5.21 -0.63 23.84
C ALA A 773 -6.04 0.40 24.64
N PHE A 774 -7.33 0.54 24.34
CA PHE A 774 -8.26 1.39 25.07
C PHE A 774 -8.43 0.92 26.52
N ILE A 775 -8.62 -0.38 26.76
CA ILE A 775 -8.74 -0.96 28.11
C ILE A 775 -7.50 -0.66 28.97
N LEU A 776 -6.31 -0.75 28.38
CA LEU A 776 -5.05 -0.44 29.06
C LEU A 776 -4.77 1.07 29.20
N ARG A 777 -5.70 1.93 28.80
CA ARG A 777 -5.53 3.40 28.73
C ARG A 777 -4.28 3.82 27.96
N ALA A 778 -3.94 3.08 26.90
CA ALA A 778 -2.77 3.32 26.06
C ALA A 778 -3.14 4.21 24.86
N THR A 779 -3.55 5.45 25.13
CA THR A 779 -4.13 6.37 24.12
C THR A 779 -3.25 6.57 22.88
N ASP A 780 -1.92 6.51 23.00
CA ASP A 780 -1.05 6.62 21.81
C ASP A 780 -0.76 5.33 21.05
N LEU A 781 -1.06 4.15 21.62
CA LEU A 781 -1.15 2.91 20.83
C LEU A 781 -2.47 2.83 20.07
N GLU A 782 -3.57 3.30 20.67
CA GLU A 782 -4.88 3.42 20.03
C GLU A 782 -4.80 4.27 18.76
N LYS A 783 -4.31 5.52 18.88
CA LYS A 783 -4.10 6.42 17.72
C LYS A 783 -3.27 5.79 16.60
N LEU A 784 -2.25 5.00 16.97
CA LEU A 784 -1.40 4.31 16.01
C LEU A 784 -2.15 3.17 15.29
N SER A 785 -2.97 2.40 16.02
CA SER A 785 -3.81 1.31 15.47
C SER A 785 -4.79 1.86 14.43
N THR A 786 -5.55 2.89 14.81
CA THR A 786 -6.57 3.50 13.96
C THR A 786 -5.96 4.09 12.68
N SER A 787 -4.73 4.59 12.75
CA SER A 787 -4.02 5.16 11.59
C SER A 787 -3.54 4.12 10.57
N ILE A 788 -3.39 2.86 10.96
CA ILE A 788 -2.87 1.78 10.09
C ILE A 788 -3.93 0.76 9.68
N ALA A 789 -5.02 0.64 10.42
CA ALA A 789 -6.11 -0.31 10.19
C ALA A 789 -6.71 -0.29 8.78
N PRO A 790 -6.88 0.86 8.09
CA PRO A 790 -7.50 0.88 6.76
C PRO A 790 -6.66 0.25 5.64
N CYS A 791 -5.43 -0.23 5.90
CA CYS A 791 -4.51 -0.66 4.86
C CYS A 791 -4.99 -1.92 4.12
N VAL A 792 -5.33 -1.77 2.84
CA VAL A 792 -5.73 -2.88 1.93
C VAL A 792 -4.56 -3.65 1.29
N ARG A 793 -3.31 -3.37 1.68
CA ARG A 793 -2.09 -4.13 1.27
C ARG A 793 -1.84 -4.24 -0.25
N CYS A 794 -2.44 -3.37 -1.05
CA CYS A 794 -2.31 -3.34 -2.52
C CYS A 794 -0.90 -3.03 -3.06
N GLY A 795 0.00 -2.48 -2.23
CA GLY A 795 1.37 -2.18 -2.64
C GLY A 795 1.56 -0.92 -3.49
N LYS A 796 0.52 -0.11 -3.79
CA LYS A 796 0.65 1.18 -4.51
C LYS A 796 1.70 2.13 -3.91
N CYS A 797 1.92 2.02 -2.59
CA CYS A 797 2.93 2.80 -1.89
C CYS A 797 4.39 2.39 -2.17
N LYS A 798 4.64 1.25 -2.84
CA LYS A 798 5.98 0.70 -3.08
C LYS A 798 6.79 1.57 -4.06
N SER A 799 6.24 1.85 -5.24
CA SER A 799 6.92 2.59 -6.33
C SER A 799 7.40 3.98 -5.90
N VAL A 800 6.58 4.68 -5.12
CA VAL A 800 6.88 6.05 -4.64
C VAL A 800 7.76 6.10 -3.39
N CYS A 801 7.98 4.99 -2.69
CA CYS A 801 8.67 5.01 -1.40
C CYS A 801 10.20 5.01 -1.57
N ASN A 802 10.86 6.02 -0.99
CA ASN A 802 12.32 6.11 -1.01
C ASN A 802 13.01 4.93 -0.33
N THR A 803 12.42 4.37 0.72
CA THR A 803 12.97 3.22 1.46
C THR A 803 12.44 1.87 0.98
N HIS A 804 11.92 1.84 -0.25
CA HIS A 804 11.75 0.63 -1.03
C HIS A 804 12.79 0.65 -2.17
N TYR A 805 13.90 -0.03 -1.93
CA TYR A 805 15.00 -0.17 -2.87
C TYR A 805 15.48 -1.62 -2.85
N PRO A 806 14.87 -2.50 -3.68
CA PRO A 806 15.25 -3.91 -3.74
C PRO A 806 16.76 -4.12 -3.96
N GLY A 807 17.39 -3.33 -4.85
CA GLY A 807 18.83 -3.41 -5.12
C GLY A 807 19.74 -3.15 -3.91
N GLY A 808 19.27 -2.39 -2.90
CA GLY A 808 19.95 -2.19 -1.62
C GLY A 808 19.40 -3.07 -0.48
N THR A 809 18.63 -4.10 -0.83
CA THR A 809 17.90 -5.00 0.10
C THR A 809 17.02 -4.23 1.10
N MET A 810 16.49 -3.07 0.69
CA MET A 810 15.66 -2.21 1.53
C MET A 810 14.18 -2.37 1.17
N PHE A 811 13.45 -3.15 1.95
CA PHE A 811 12.02 -3.46 1.71
C PHE A 811 11.07 -2.75 2.67
N TYR A 812 11.47 -1.58 3.17
CA TYR A 812 10.73 -0.79 4.15
C TYR A 812 9.69 0.14 3.49
N ASN A 813 8.89 -0.37 2.55
CA ASN A 813 7.74 0.35 2.02
C ASN A 813 6.61 0.47 3.08
N PRO A 814 5.69 1.44 2.96
CA PRO A 814 4.61 1.64 3.94
C PRO A 814 3.76 0.41 4.23
N ARG A 815 3.41 -0.40 3.22
CA ARG A 815 2.69 -1.67 3.42
C ARG A 815 3.43 -2.59 4.39
N ASN A 816 4.71 -2.87 4.13
CA ASN A 816 5.53 -3.75 4.97
C ASN A 816 5.74 -3.17 6.37
N LYS A 817 5.89 -1.85 6.48
CA LYS A 817 5.98 -1.18 7.77
C LYS A 817 4.70 -1.30 8.58
N ILE A 818 3.52 -1.15 7.97
CA ILE A 818 2.22 -1.31 8.63
C ILE A 818 2.10 -2.73 9.22
N LEU A 819 2.45 -3.76 8.44
CA LEU A 819 2.47 -5.15 8.94
C LEU A 819 3.41 -5.31 10.16
N GLY A 820 4.58 -4.69 10.10
CA GLY A 820 5.54 -4.67 11.20
C GLY A 820 5.02 -3.94 12.45
N VAL A 821 4.42 -2.76 12.27
CA VAL A 821 3.86 -1.96 13.37
C VAL A 821 2.75 -2.73 14.08
N GLY A 822 1.81 -3.34 13.35
CA GLY A 822 0.72 -4.12 13.96
C GLY A 822 1.22 -5.23 14.89
N LEU A 823 2.17 -6.05 14.43
CA LEU A 823 2.73 -7.12 15.28
C LEU A 823 3.64 -6.61 16.41
N ILE A 824 4.29 -5.47 16.24
CA ILE A 824 5.03 -4.84 17.34
C ILE A 824 4.06 -4.33 18.40
N MET A 825 2.92 -3.77 18.00
CA MET A 825 1.87 -3.34 18.94
C MET A 825 1.30 -4.54 19.71
N GLU A 826 0.98 -5.64 19.04
CA GLU A 826 0.60 -6.89 19.70
C GLU A 826 1.65 -7.35 20.71
N ALA A 827 2.94 -7.29 20.34
CA ALA A 827 4.03 -7.65 21.23
C ALA A 827 4.14 -6.72 22.46
N VAL A 828 3.88 -5.42 22.29
CA VAL A 828 3.85 -4.46 23.40
C VAL A 828 2.68 -4.74 24.34
N LEU A 829 1.49 -5.01 23.80
CA LEU A 829 0.31 -5.35 24.61
C LEU A 829 0.50 -6.65 25.38
N TYR A 830 1.04 -7.67 24.71
CA TYR A 830 1.38 -8.96 25.34
C TYR A 830 2.34 -8.77 26.52
N ASP A 831 3.45 -8.05 26.32
CA ASP A 831 4.40 -7.76 27.38
C ASP A 831 3.76 -6.92 28.51
N ALA A 832 2.83 -6.00 28.18
CA ALA A 832 2.12 -5.18 29.17
C ALA A 832 1.20 -6.02 30.08
N GLN A 833 0.63 -7.10 29.55
CA GLN A 833 -0.30 -7.98 30.26
C GLN A 833 0.40 -9.12 31.01
N THR A 834 1.58 -9.54 30.57
CA THR A 834 2.29 -10.72 31.12
C THR A 834 3.54 -10.38 31.94
N SER A 835 3.94 -9.10 31.97
CA SER A 835 5.16 -8.67 32.64
C SER A 835 4.96 -7.41 33.46
N ASN A 836 5.55 -7.39 34.66
CA ASN A 836 5.62 -6.21 35.52
C ASN A 836 6.50 -5.08 34.94
N SER A 837 7.09 -5.27 33.76
CA SER A 837 7.85 -4.25 33.05
C SER A 837 7.74 -4.41 31.53
N LEU A 838 7.56 -3.27 30.84
CA LEU A 838 7.52 -3.20 29.38
C LEU A 838 8.92 -3.37 28.79
N SER A 839 9.11 -4.35 27.90
CA SER A 839 10.40 -4.53 27.23
C SER A 839 10.76 -3.32 26.37
N PHE A 840 11.95 -2.76 26.63
CA PHE A 840 12.57 -1.73 25.79
C PHE A 840 12.79 -2.22 24.34
N ARG A 841 12.77 -3.54 24.10
CA ARG A 841 13.10 -4.14 22.81
C ARG A 841 12.01 -3.95 21.75
N HIS A 842 10.73 -4.08 22.08
CA HIS A 842 9.64 -3.87 21.10
C HIS A 842 9.62 -2.41 20.62
N PHE A 843 9.82 -1.46 21.52
CA PHE A 843 10.01 -0.04 21.20
C PHE A 843 11.24 0.20 20.29
N ARG A 844 12.35 -0.53 20.49
CA ARG A 844 13.49 -0.46 19.56
C ARG A 844 13.14 -0.92 18.15
N LYS A 845 12.26 -1.91 17.99
CA LYS A 845 11.77 -2.37 16.68
C LYS A 845 10.82 -1.36 16.04
N LEU A 846 10.01 -0.68 16.84
CA LEU A 846 9.22 0.44 16.37
C LEU A 846 10.11 1.61 15.89
N GLN A 847 11.19 1.88 16.64
CA GLN A 847 12.21 2.85 16.22
C GLN A 847 12.85 2.45 14.88
N GLU A 848 13.23 1.18 14.70
CA GLU A 848 13.80 0.67 13.44
C GLU A 848 12.89 0.94 12.23
N ILE A 849 11.59 0.73 12.36
CA ILE A 849 10.59 1.03 11.32
C ILE A 849 10.54 2.53 11.02
N SER A 850 10.48 3.37 12.06
CA SER A 850 10.43 4.84 11.90
C SER A 850 11.73 5.43 11.34
N ASP A 851 12.87 4.82 11.65
CA ASP A 851 14.19 5.21 11.14
C ASP A 851 14.29 4.96 9.61
N HIS A 852 13.56 3.96 9.09
CA HIS A 852 13.41 3.68 7.66
C HIS A 852 12.30 4.49 6.99
N CYS A 853 12.04 5.73 7.42
CA CYS A 853 11.09 6.63 6.77
C CYS A 853 11.74 8.01 6.58
N THR A 854 11.70 8.52 5.35
CA THR A 854 12.19 9.86 5.01
C THR A 854 11.19 10.97 5.33
N MET A 855 9.97 10.62 5.77
CA MET A 855 8.85 11.54 6.04
C MET A 855 8.55 12.45 4.84
N CYS A 856 8.63 11.92 3.62
CA CYS A 856 8.36 12.70 2.41
C CYS A 856 6.87 12.76 2.04
N HIS A 857 5.99 12.07 2.78
CA HIS A 857 4.54 12.00 2.57
C HIS A 857 4.06 11.48 1.19
N ARG A 858 4.98 11.20 0.25
CA ARG A 858 4.69 10.69 -1.11
C ARG A 858 3.85 9.42 -1.16
N CYS A 859 3.79 8.64 -0.08
CA CYS A 859 2.95 7.44 -0.03
C CYS A 859 1.47 7.72 0.12
N GLN A 860 1.07 8.92 0.56
CA GLN A 860 -0.32 9.27 0.83
C GLN A 860 -1.13 9.36 -0.47
N VAL A 861 -0.60 10.06 -1.48
CA VAL A 861 -1.29 10.31 -2.75
C VAL A 861 -1.68 9.03 -3.51
N PRO A 862 -0.79 8.04 -3.73
CA PRO A 862 -1.17 6.81 -4.40
C PRO A 862 -1.95 5.81 -3.51
N CYS A 863 -2.12 6.10 -2.22
CA CYS A 863 -2.81 5.21 -1.30
C CYS A 863 -4.34 5.34 -1.48
N PRO A 864 -5.08 4.27 -1.81
CA PRO A 864 -6.53 4.36 -2.05
C PRO A 864 -7.33 4.73 -0.79
N VAL A 865 -6.73 4.54 0.39
CA VAL A 865 -7.29 4.86 1.71
C VAL A 865 -6.57 6.04 2.38
N ASN A 866 -5.76 6.80 1.63
CA ASN A 866 -5.06 8.01 2.08
C ASN A 866 -4.15 7.87 3.32
N ILE A 867 -3.58 6.67 3.56
CA ILE A 867 -2.63 6.49 4.67
C ILE A 867 -1.33 7.27 4.41
N ASP A 868 -1.01 8.19 5.31
CA ASP A 868 0.27 8.89 5.36
C ASP A 868 1.21 8.26 6.39
N PHE A 869 2.13 7.43 5.92
CA PHE A 869 3.14 6.82 6.79
C PHE A 869 4.17 7.84 7.32
N GLY A 870 4.32 8.99 6.66
CA GLY A 870 5.13 10.10 7.16
C GLY A 870 4.59 10.63 8.49
N ALA A 871 3.29 10.93 8.55
CA ALA A 871 2.60 11.31 9.79
C ALA A 871 2.69 10.21 10.86
N ILE A 872 2.42 8.95 10.50
CA ILE A 872 2.55 7.80 11.43
C ILE A 872 3.98 7.71 12.02
N THR A 873 5.01 7.95 11.20
CA THR A 873 6.41 7.97 11.66
C THR A 873 6.64 9.06 12.71
N MET A 874 6.04 10.22 12.53
CA MET A 874 6.13 11.33 13.48
C MET A 874 5.46 10.96 14.81
N THR A 875 4.26 10.38 14.77
CA THR A 875 3.56 9.87 15.97
C THR A 875 4.37 8.79 16.70
N ILE A 876 4.97 7.85 15.96
CA ILE A 876 5.88 6.85 16.53
C ILE A 876 7.06 7.52 17.24
N ARG A 877 7.72 8.49 16.59
CA ARG A 877 8.89 9.18 17.17
C ARG A 877 8.50 9.98 18.41
N GLU A 878 7.35 10.63 18.40
CA GLU A 878 6.80 11.35 19.55
C GLU A 878 6.55 10.41 20.73
N LEU A 879 5.85 9.29 20.49
CA LEU A 879 5.61 8.26 21.50
C LEU A 879 6.92 7.75 22.11
N MET A 880 7.95 7.52 21.27
CA MET A 880 9.27 7.07 21.71
C MET A 880 9.98 8.10 22.60
N VAL A 881 9.87 9.39 22.30
CA VAL A 881 10.45 10.48 23.11
C VAL A 881 9.69 10.62 24.43
N ARG A 882 8.35 10.67 24.37
CA ARG A 882 7.46 10.83 25.52
C ARG A 882 7.64 9.73 26.55
N ARG A 883 7.77 8.48 26.10
CA ARG A 883 8.02 7.30 26.96
C ARG A 883 9.48 7.16 27.41
N LYS A 884 10.38 8.10 27.05
CA LYS A 884 11.84 8.03 27.28
C LYS A 884 12.47 6.74 26.74
N LYS A 885 11.94 6.23 25.61
CA LYS A 885 12.42 5.00 24.95
C LYS A 885 13.28 5.26 23.72
N SER A 886 13.38 6.51 23.25
CA SER A 886 14.22 6.88 22.11
C SER A 886 15.71 6.69 22.40
N LYS A 887 16.46 6.09 21.47
CA LYS A 887 17.94 6.03 21.57
C LYS A 887 18.55 7.44 21.56
N PHE A 888 19.41 7.74 22.55
CA PHE A 888 20.19 8.99 22.57
C PHE A 888 21.20 9.01 21.41
N LYS A 889 21.14 10.04 20.57
CA LYS A 889 22.05 10.27 19.44
C LYS A 889 22.75 11.63 19.66
N ALA A 890 23.99 11.62 20.17
CA ALA A 890 24.68 12.82 20.64
C ALA A 890 24.81 13.92 19.56
N ILE A 891 25.18 13.54 18.33
CA ILE A 891 25.32 14.48 17.19
C ILE A 891 23.97 15.10 16.83
N THR A 892 22.92 14.28 16.73
CA THR A 892 21.55 14.77 16.47
C THR A 892 21.08 15.69 17.59
N TRP A 893 21.28 15.31 18.85
CA TRP A 893 20.93 16.13 20.01
C TRP A 893 21.65 17.48 19.99
N PHE A 894 22.97 17.48 19.75
CA PHE A 894 23.77 18.71 19.65
C PHE A 894 23.34 19.59 18.49
N THR A 895 23.00 18.98 17.34
CA THR A 895 22.46 19.69 16.17
C THR A 895 21.12 20.35 16.51
N LEU A 896 20.18 19.64 17.12
CA LEU A 896 18.89 20.21 17.52
C LEU A 896 19.06 21.30 18.59
N PHE A 897 19.98 21.11 19.53
CA PHE A 897 20.35 22.12 20.51
C PHE A 897 20.85 23.40 19.83
N TYR A 898 21.77 23.27 18.86
CA TYR A 898 22.28 24.39 18.06
C TYR A 898 21.16 25.11 17.30
N LEU A 899 20.30 24.36 16.59
CA LEU A 899 19.20 24.91 15.80
C LEU A 899 18.18 25.70 16.65
N ARG A 900 18.03 25.38 17.94
CA ARG A 900 17.14 26.10 18.86
C ARG A 900 17.68 27.48 19.27
N ARG A 901 19.00 27.67 19.32
CA ARG A 901 19.64 28.93 19.76
C ARG A 901 19.50 30.03 18.71
N ARG A 902 19.12 31.24 19.14
CA ARG A 902 18.89 32.41 18.26
C ARG A 902 20.07 33.42 18.21
N GLY A 903 20.80 33.57 19.32
CA GLY A 903 21.79 34.64 19.48
C GLY A 903 22.97 34.59 18.49
N TYR A 904 23.47 35.79 18.13
CA TYR A 904 24.54 35.99 17.14
C TYR A 904 25.87 35.30 17.52
N TYR A 905 26.40 35.60 18.71
CA TYR A 905 27.71 35.08 19.15
C TYR A 905 27.71 33.58 19.36
N ILE A 906 26.63 33.04 19.93
CA ILE A 906 26.43 31.60 20.07
C ILE A 906 26.44 30.96 18.68
N ASN A 907 25.69 31.49 17.72
CA ASN A 907 25.67 30.93 16.37
C ASN A 907 27.05 30.94 15.69
N LYS A 908 27.82 32.02 15.84
CA LYS A 908 29.19 32.13 15.33
C LYS A 908 30.12 31.05 15.90
N LEU A 909 30.09 30.84 17.22
CA LEU A 909 30.92 29.83 17.90
C LEU A 909 30.58 28.42 17.41
N PHE A 910 29.28 28.09 17.36
CA PHE A 910 28.80 26.80 16.90
C PHE A 910 29.13 26.55 15.42
N ARG A 911 29.04 27.57 14.56
CA ARG A 911 29.39 27.47 13.13
C ARG A 911 30.87 27.13 12.95
N ILE A 912 31.76 27.73 13.75
CA ILE A 912 33.19 27.41 13.74
C ILE A 912 33.42 25.95 14.18
N GLY A 913 32.85 25.53 15.32
CA GLY A 913 33.02 24.17 15.83
C GLY A 913 32.41 23.09 14.93
N LEU A 914 31.13 23.22 14.58
CA LEU A 914 30.38 22.18 13.86
C LEU A 914 30.69 22.16 12.36
N LEU A 915 30.63 23.33 11.70
CA LEU A 915 30.75 23.40 10.25
C LEU A 915 32.21 23.50 9.79
N LYS A 916 33.02 24.41 10.34
CA LYS A 916 34.43 24.54 9.89
C LYS A 916 35.29 23.37 10.37
N ILE A 917 35.35 23.14 11.68
CA ILE A 917 36.18 22.08 12.26
C ILE A 917 35.56 20.71 11.97
N GLY A 918 34.26 20.52 12.27
CA GLY A 918 33.59 19.23 12.05
C GLY A 918 33.59 18.75 10.59
N TYR A 919 33.19 19.60 9.62
CA TYR A 919 33.22 19.17 8.21
C TYR A 919 34.67 19.04 7.71
N GLY A 920 35.58 19.91 8.17
CA GLY A 920 37.01 19.76 7.89
C GLY A 920 37.56 18.42 8.32
N GLY A 921 37.28 18.02 9.56
CA GLY A 921 37.65 16.73 10.14
C GLY A 921 37.03 15.55 9.39
N GLN A 922 35.73 15.61 9.04
CA GLN A 922 35.08 14.55 8.26
C GLN A 922 35.71 14.41 6.87
N ARG A 923 36.00 15.52 6.18
CA ARG A 923 36.65 15.48 4.86
C ARG A 923 38.04 14.86 4.94
N MET A 924 38.83 15.25 5.95
CA MET A 924 40.15 14.67 6.21
C MET A 924 40.03 13.17 6.54
N GLY A 925 39.10 12.80 7.43
CA GLY A 925 38.80 11.42 7.77
C GLY A 925 38.37 10.58 6.56
N HIS A 926 37.55 11.12 5.64
CA HIS A 926 37.17 10.44 4.40
C HIS A 926 38.39 10.13 3.52
N VAL A 927 39.29 11.10 3.36
CA VAL A 927 40.52 10.92 2.57
C VAL A 927 41.45 9.89 3.23
N LEU A 928 41.65 9.98 4.54
CA LEU A 928 42.49 9.06 5.31
C LEU A 928 41.90 7.63 5.36
N ASN A 929 40.58 7.50 5.39
CA ASN A 929 39.89 6.21 5.45
C ASN A 929 39.78 5.52 4.09
N ARG A 930 39.95 6.24 2.97
CA ARG A 930 39.83 5.69 1.61
C ARG A 930 40.67 4.41 1.37
N PRO A 931 41.97 4.33 1.73
CA PRO A 931 42.76 3.10 1.57
C PRO A 931 42.34 1.97 2.53
N PHE A 932 41.76 2.30 3.69
CA PHE A 932 41.40 1.33 4.74
C PHE A 932 39.90 0.99 4.78
N ASN A 933 39.11 1.45 3.81
CA ASN A 933 37.64 1.39 3.81
C ASN A 933 37.11 -0.04 4.09
N ARG A 934 37.69 -1.08 3.47
CA ARG A 934 37.28 -2.48 3.70
C ARG A 934 37.52 -2.96 5.15
N ILE A 935 38.53 -2.41 5.81
CA ILE A 935 38.86 -2.75 7.20
C ILE A 935 37.94 -1.99 8.14
N THR A 936 37.77 -0.68 7.94
CA THR A 936 36.91 0.15 8.78
C THR A 936 35.43 -0.15 8.60
N GLU A 937 34.99 -0.64 7.43
CA GLU A 937 33.65 -1.20 7.23
C GLU A 937 33.39 -2.39 8.17
N LYS A 938 34.38 -3.27 8.38
CA LYS A 938 34.25 -4.43 9.27
C LYS A 938 34.38 -4.06 10.75
N ILE A 939 35.36 -3.21 11.10
CA ILE A 939 35.71 -2.93 12.50
C ILE A 939 34.89 -1.77 13.10
N ALA A 940 34.56 -0.77 12.29
CA ALA A 940 33.87 0.45 12.73
C ALA A 940 32.83 0.94 11.71
N PRO A 941 31.78 0.14 11.40
CA PRO A 941 30.82 0.41 10.32
C PRO A 941 30.14 1.77 10.43
N ARG A 942 29.82 2.23 11.65
CA ARG A 942 29.23 3.58 11.86
C ARG A 942 30.17 4.71 11.47
N ILE A 943 31.46 4.59 11.78
CA ILE A 943 32.47 5.58 11.40
C ILE A 943 32.62 5.53 9.89
N ASN A 944 32.75 4.34 9.32
CA ASN A 944 32.86 4.16 7.87
C ASN A 944 31.66 4.77 7.12
N GLY A 945 30.44 4.49 7.59
CA GLY A 945 29.21 5.03 7.02
C GLY A 945 29.15 6.55 7.05
N PHE A 946 29.64 7.19 8.12
CA PHE A 946 29.72 8.66 8.20
C PHE A 946 30.80 9.24 7.28
N LEU A 947 31.91 8.52 7.13
CA LEU A 947 33.03 8.86 6.24
C LEU A 947 32.75 8.49 4.77
N ARG A 948 31.59 7.92 4.43
CA ARG A 948 31.25 7.57 3.06
C ARG A 948 30.84 8.81 2.26
N GLY A 949 31.69 9.21 1.31
CA GLY A 949 31.56 10.46 0.56
C GLY A 949 32.01 11.70 1.35
N LYS A 950 32.43 12.72 0.62
CA LYS A 950 33.03 13.95 1.16
C LYS A 950 31.96 15.00 1.45
N LEU A 951 31.89 15.53 2.67
CA LEU A 951 31.04 16.69 2.97
C LEU A 951 31.47 17.94 2.18
N PRO A 952 30.55 18.88 1.86
CA PRO A 952 30.90 20.11 1.17
C PRO A 952 31.86 21.00 1.99
N PRO A 953 32.61 21.90 1.35
CA PRO A 953 33.43 22.88 2.06
C PRO A 953 32.56 23.90 2.80
N ALA A 954 32.47 23.79 4.13
CA ALA A 954 31.79 24.80 4.94
C ALA A 954 32.78 25.88 5.40
N GLY A 955 32.92 26.94 4.61
CA GLY A 955 33.95 27.98 4.83
C GLY A 955 33.46 29.43 4.84
N ARG A 956 32.28 29.72 4.27
CA ARG A 956 31.78 31.10 4.10
C ARG A 956 31.33 31.72 5.45
N ARG A 957 31.18 33.04 5.50
CA ARG A 957 30.51 33.72 6.62
C ARG A 957 29.00 33.48 6.53
N SER A 958 28.28 33.44 7.65
CA SER A 958 26.80 33.45 7.59
C SER A 958 26.30 34.76 6.97
N VAL A 959 25.03 34.82 6.57
CA VAL A 959 24.43 36.06 6.03
C VAL A 959 24.63 37.24 6.98
N ARG A 960 24.32 37.04 8.27
CA ARG A 960 24.48 38.07 9.30
C ARG A 960 25.93 38.46 9.55
N GLU A 961 26.86 37.50 9.51
CA GLU A 961 28.31 37.79 9.62
C GLU A 961 28.83 38.55 8.39
N ALA A 962 28.34 38.23 7.20
CA ALA A 962 28.74 38.88 5.95
C ALA A 962 28.25 40.33 5.89
N LEU A 963 27.03 40.58 6.39
CA LEU A 963 26.35 41.89 6.40
C LEU A 963 26.51 42.68 7.72
N ASN A 964 27.20 42.11 8.73
CA ASN A 964 27.40 42.70 10.07
C ASN A 964 26.09 43.03 10.82
N LEU A 965 25.10 42.14 10.73
CA LEU A 965 23.77 42.31 11.33
C LEU A 965 23.77 41.81 12.79
N LYS A 966 23.74 42.73 13.76
CA LYS A 966 23.78 42.44 15.21
C LYS A 966 22.59 43.06 15.95
N GLY A 967 22.13 42.36 16.99
CA GLY A 967 21.13 42.85 17.95
C GLY A 967 19.93 41.91 18.06
N ALA A 968 19.63 41.42 19.26
CA ALA A 968 18.46 40.57 19.50
C ALA A 968 17.15 41.36 19.37
N ASN A 969 17.21 42.67 19.67
CA ASN A 969 16.06 43.54 19.61
C ASN A 969 15.99 44.38 18.31
N THR A 970 16.59 43.92 17.21
CA THR A 970 16.58 44.68 15.95
C THR A 970 16.39 43.79 14.75
N PHE A 971 15.43 44.12 13.89
CA PHE A 971 15.26 43.50 12.58
C PHE A 971 15.73 44.44 11.47
N PHE A 972 15.86 43.92 10.26
CA PHE A 972 16.58 44.62 9.18
C PHE A 972 15.72 44.70 7.93
N SER A 973 15.73 45.87 7.30
CA SER A 973 15.14 46.10 5.98
C SER A 973 16.27 46.31 4.96
N PHE A 974 16.15 45.66 3.81
CA PHE A 974 17.10 45.79 2.70
C PHE A 974 16.41 46.49 1.53
N GLU A 975 16.98 47.61 1.10
CA GLU A 975 16.41 48.43 0.04
C GLU A 975 17.50 49.00 -0.86
N ASN A 976 17.28 48.88 -2.16
CA ASN A 976 18.12 49.55 -3.14
C ASN A 976 17.66 50.99 -3.33
N ARG A 977 18.28 51.93 -2.61
CA ARG A 977 17.95 53.37 -2.67
C ARG A 977 18.13 54.03 -4.05
N TYR A 978 18.70 53.31 -5.03
CA TYR A 978 18.83 53.79 -6.41
C TYR A 978 17.65 53.38 -7.30
N LEU A 979 16.71 52.56 -6.80
CA LEU A 979 15.51 52.14 -7.50
C LEU A 979 14.26 52.48 -6.66
N PRO A 980 13.12 52.82 -7.28
CA PRO A 980 11.87 52.95 -6.54
C PRO A 980 11.47 51.59 -5.96
N VAL A 981 10.91 51.60 -4.75
CA VAL A 981 10.39 50.39 -4.10
C VAL A 981 9.13 49.95 -4.82
N LYS A 982 9.20 48.80 -5.50
CA LYS A 982 8.06 48.22 -6.21
C LYS A 982 7.11 47.47 -5.29
N LYS A 983 7.67 46.76 -4.31
CA LYS A 983 6.94 45.88 -3.38
C LYS A 983 7.76 45.67 -2.12
N SER A 984 7.09 45.38 -1.01
CA SER A 984 7.74 44.99 0.24
C SER A 984 7.39 43.54 0.58
N VAL A 985 8.37 42.76 1.03
CA VAL A 985 8.22 41.34 1.35
C VAL A 985 8.92 40.99 2.66
N PHE A 986 8.39 40.01 3.37
CA PHE A 986 9.05 39.44 4.55
C PHE A 986 9.78 38.15 4.16
N TYR A 987 11.11 38.13 4.27
CA TYR A 987 11.91 36.93 3.95
C TYR A 987 12.21 36.14 5.22
N PHE A 988 11.72 34.89 5.28
CA PHE A 988 12.08 33.93 6.32
C PHE A 988 13.20 33.00 5.80
N PRO A 989 14.48 33.25 6.13
CA PRO A 989 15.59 32.49 5.57
C PRO A 989 15.67 31.06 6.13
N GLY A 990 15.24 30.87 7.38
CA GLY A 990 15.30 29.58 8.06
C GLY A 990 16.72 29.09 8.35
N CYS A 991 16.83 28.01 9.12
CA CYS A 991 18.12 27.56 9.63
C CYS A 991 19.06 26.97 8.55
N GLY A 992 18.53 26.34 7.51
CA GLY A 992 19.33 25.74 6.43
C GLY A 992 20.01 26.80 5.56
N SER A 993 19.20 27.70 4.98
CA SER A 993 19.69 28.74 4.07
C SER A 993 20.51 29.82 4.80
N GLU A 994 20.14 30.19 6.04
CA GLU A 994 20.89 31.24 6.74
C GLU A 994 22.18 30.73 7.40
N ARG A 995 22.12 29.54 8.04
CA ARG A 995 23.20 29.05 8.91
C ARG A 995 24.10 28.01 8.26
N MET A 996 23.61 27.19 7.34
CA MET A 996 24.41 26.11 6.73
C MET A 996 24.89 26.49 5.34
N PHE A 997 23.99 26.98 4.49
CA PHE A 997 24.23 27.33 3.08
C PHE A 997 23.91 28.82 2.83
N PRO A 998 24.65 29.76 3.44
CA PRO A 998 24.37 31.21 3.41
C PRO A 998 24.28 31.78 1.99
N GLU A 999 24.94 31.17 1.01
CA GLU A 999 24.86 31.51 -0.40
C GLU A 999 23.41 31.52 -0.94
N ILE A 1000 22.53 30.67 -0.42
CA ILE A 1000 21.11 30.62 -0.82
C ILE A 1000 20.42 31.90 -0.38
N SER A 1001 20.51 32.25 0.90
CA SER A 1001 19.90 33.47 1.42
C SER A 1001 20.53 34.74 0.85
N MET A 1002 21.84 34.74 0.59
CA MET A 1002 22.50 35.84 -0.12
C MET A 1002 21.96 36.01 -1.54
N ALA A 1003 21.71 34.91 -2.26
CA ALA A 1003 21.12 34.96 -3.61
C ALA A 1003 19.69 35.52 -3.59
N VAL A 1004 18.86 35.09 -2.62
CA VAL A 1004 17.51 35.66 -2.42
C VAL A 1004 17.60 37.17 -2.23
N LEU A 1005 18.41 37.63 -1.28
CA LEU A 1005 18.56 39.05 -0.98
C LEU A 1005 19.11 39.83 -2.18
N ALA A 1006 20.09 39.29 -2.90
CA ALA A 1006 20.69 39.96 -4.05
C ALA A 1006 19.70 40.13 -5.22
N LEU A 1007 18.92 39.08 -5.53
CA LEU A 1007 17.91 39.11 -6.59
C LEU A 1007 16.79 40.11 -6.27
N LEU A 1008 16.24 40.06 -5.05
CA LEU A 1008 15.17 40.96 -4.63
C LEU A 1008 15.65 42.42 -4.55
N TYR A 1009 16.81 42.66 -3.95
CA TYR A 1009 17.43 43.99 -3.86
C TYR A 1009 17.68 44.59 -5.25
N SER A 1010 18.18 43.79 -6.19
CA SER A 1010 18.48 44.26 -7.55
C SER A 1010 17.21 44.50 -8.39
N ALA A 1011 16.08 43.89 -8.00
CA ALA A 1011 14.78 44.09 -8.66
C ALA A 1011 13.98 45.31 -8.12
N GLY A 1012 14.48 45.99 -7.09
CA GLY A 1012 13.75 47.08 -6.41
C GLY A 1012 12.70 46.60 -5.41
N VAL A 1013 12.82 45.37 -4.91
CA VAL A 1013 11.95 44.82 -3.85
C VAL A 1013 12.57 45.10 -2.49
N ARG A 1014 11.81 45.73 -1.59
CA ARG A 1014 12.21 45.94 -0.20
C ARG A 1014 12.03 44.65 0.59
N VAL A 1015 13.08 44.18 1.25
CA VAL A 1015 13.06 42.90 1.98
C VAL A 1015 13.21 43.13 3.48
N VAL A 1016 12.23 42.71 4.26
CA VAL A 1016 12.28 42.69 5.73
C VAL A 1016 12.74 41.31 6.19
N MET A 1017 13.76 41.27 7.05
CA MET A 1017 14.34 40.05 7.60
C MET A 1017 14.26 40.05 9.13
N PRO A 1018 13.92 38.92 9.78
CA PRO A 1018 13.76 38.84 11.24
C PRO A 1018 15.02 39.19 12.03
N PRO A 1019 14.90 39.47 13.34
CA PRO A 1019 16.00 40.01 14.15
C PRO A 1019 17.13 39.04 14.49
N GLU A 1020 16.82 37.76 14.64
CA GLU A 1020 17.77 36.73 15.04
C GLU A 1020 17.68 35.51 14.12
N TYR A 1021 18.58 34.56 14.30
CA TYR A 1021 18.53 33.30 13.56
C TYR A 1021 17.30 32.48 13.95
N LEU A 1022 16.31 32.39 13.07
CA LEU A 1022 15.09 31.62 13.32
C LEU A 1022 15.18 30.20 12.72
N CYS A 1023 14.59 29.25 13.43
CA CYS A 1023 14.34 27.90 12.95
C CYS A 1023 12.83 27.69 12.94
N CYS A 1024 12.27 27.14 11.86
CA CYS A 1024 10.84 26.87 11.72
C CYS A 1024 10.33 25.70 12.57
N GLY A 1025 11.16 25.09 13.42
CA GLY A 1025 10.75 23.98 14.29
C GLY A 1025 10.65 22.62 13.61
N TYR A 1026 10.59 22.51 12.27
CA TYR A 1026 10.46 21.22 11.57
C TYR A 1026 11.46 20.15 12.03
N PRO A 1027 12.77 20.44 12.19
CA PRO A 1027 13.74 19.44 12.63
C PRO A 1027 13.44 18.87 14.03
N LEU A 1028 12.74 19.60 14.90
CA LEU A 1028 12.33 19.11 16.22
C LEU A 1028 11.20 18.08 16.09
N ILE A 1029 10.14 18.40 15.34
CA ILE A 1029 9.01 17.48 15.10
C ILE A 1029 9.49 16.22 14.38
N ALA A 1030 10.33 16.39 13.36
CA ALA A 1030 10.95 15.27 12.64
C ALA A 1030 11.72 14.32 13.56
N ASN A 1031 12.19 14.76 14.74
CA ASN A 1031 12.87 13.92 15.73
C ASN A 1031 11.99 13.58 16.95
N GLY A 1032 10.66 13.70 16.84
CA GLY A 1032 9.70 13.34 17.89
C GLY A 1032 9.62 14.33 19.04
N ARG A 1033 10.14 15.56 18.89
CA ARG A 1033 10.13 16.60 19.93
C ARG A 1033 9.01 17.62 19.67
N ALA A 1034 7.78 17.14 19.58
CA ALA A 1034 6.59 17.95 19.24
C ALA A 1034 6.44 19.17 20.17
N GLU A 1035 6.42 18.95 21.49
CA GLU A 1035 6.32 20.02 22.50
C GLU A 1035 7.39 21.13 22.32
N GLN A 1036 8.63 20.74 22.02
CA GLN A 1036 9.72 21.72 21.80
C GLN A 1036 9.53 22.49 20.50
N ALA A 1037 8.93 21.86 19.49
CA ALA A 1037 8.58 22.52 18.25
C ALA A 1037 7.41 23.49 18.42
N ASP A 1038 6.44 23.14 19.26
CA ASP A 1038 5.28 23.98 19.58
C ASP A 1038 5.71 25.24 20.33
N ILE A 1039 6.58 25.09 21.35
CA ILE A 1039 7.22 26.23 22.02
C ILE A 1039 7.95 27.10 20.99
N LYS A 1040 8.71 26.47 20.08
CA LYS A 1040 9.46 27.22 19.05
C LYS A 1040 8.53 27.95 18.08
N SER A 1041 7.41 27.33 17.71
CA SER A 1041 6.36 27.91 16.89
C SER A 1041 5.80 29.16 17.55
N TYR A 1042 5.35 29.03 18.80
CA TYR A 1042 4.81 30.13 19.58
C TYR A 1042 5.78 31.32 19.67
N GLU A 1043 7.04 31.06 20.05
CA GLU A 1043 8.05 32.12 20.11
C GLU A 1043 8.30 32.79 18.75
N ASN A 1044 8.29 32.04 17.65
CA ASN A 1044 8.46 32.61 16.32
C ASN A 1044 7.25 33.47 15.92
N ARG A 1045 6.02 33.02 16.23
CA ARG A 1045 4.79 33.80 15.99
C ARG A 1045 4.81 35.13 16.74
N VAL A 1046 5.21 35.12 18.02
CA VAL A 1046 5.36 36.35 18.82
C VAL A 1046 6.36 37.32 18.18
N ILE A 1047 7.52 36.82 17.73
CA ILE A 1047 8.53 37.67 17.07
C ILE A 1047 7.96 38.25 15.77
N MET A 1048 7.32 37.42 14.94
CA MET A 1048 6.77 37.86 13.65
C MET A 1048 5.60 38.84 13.83
N HIS A 1049 4.75 38.65 14.84
CA HIS A 1049 3.68 39.60 15.19
C HIS A 1049 4.25 40.96 15.57
N ARG A 1050 5.27 41.00 16.45
CA ARG A 1050 5.94 42.27 16.79
C ARG A 1050 6.57 42.94 15.58
N VAL A 1051 7.16 42.16 14.67
CA VAL A 1051 7.70 42.70 13.41
C VAL A 1051 6.56 43.29 12.57
N ALA A 1052 5.47 42.55 12.39
CA ALA A 1052 4.29 42.96 11.62
C ALA A 1052 3.67 44.25 12.16
N ASP A 1053 3.51 44.36 13.48
CA ASP A 1053 2.98 45.57 14.15
C ASP A 1053 3.86 46.80 13.86
N ILE A 1054 5.18 46.66 14.04
CA ILE A 1054 6.13 47.76 13.86
C ILE A 1054 6.20 48.21 12.40
N ILE A 1055 6.12 47.27 11.45
CA ILE A 1055 6.09 47.57 10.01
C ILE A 1055 4.67 47.74 9.49
N GLY A 1056 3.66 47.95 10.33
CA GLY A 1056 2.27 48.10 9.89
C GLY A 1056 2.04 49.26 8.91
N TYR A 1057 2.98 50.21 8.85
CA TYR A 1057 3.02 51.27 7.83
C TYR A 1057 3.52 50.80 6.45
N MET A 1058 4.04 49.57 6.33
CA MET A 1058 4.49 48.94 5.10
C MET A 1058 3.49 47.85 4.67
N GLU A 1059 3.07 47.89 3.41
CA GLU A 1059 2.28 46.81 2.83
C GLU A 1059 3.19 45.62 2.48
N ILE A 1060 3.12 44.55 3.27
CA ILE A 1060 3.83 43.30 3.01
C ILE A 1060 2.96 42.38 2.17
N GLY A 1061 3.21 42.32 0.86
CA GLY A 1061 2.41 41.49 -0.04
C GLY A 1061 2.71 39.99 0.06
N HIS A 1062 3.93 39.61 0.47
CA HIS A 1062 4.35 38.21 0.51
C HIS A 1062 5.31 37.86 1.64
N VAL A 1063 5.19 36.62 2.11
CA VAL A 1063 6.16 35.94 2.98
C VAL A 1063 6.96 34.97 2.12
N ILE A 1064 8.25 35.27 1.91
CA ILE A 1064 9.14 34.49 1.04
C ILE A 1064 9.90 33.44 1.87
N VAL A 1065 9.97 32.21 1.36
CA VAL A 1065 10.83 31.13 1.86
C VAL A 1065 11.78 30.61 0.79
N SER A 1066 12.82 29.89 1.23
CA SER A 1066 13.82 29.25 0.34
C SER A 1066 14.08 27.79 0.71
N CYS A 1067 13.13 27.17 1.41
CA CYS A 1067 13.24 25.81 1.91
C CYS A 1067 11.84 25.22 2.14
N GLY A 1068 11.55 24.05 1.57
CA GLY A 1068 10.23 23.41 1.68
C GLY A 1068 9.81 23.02 3.10
N THR A 1069 10.73 22.64 3.98
CA THR A 1069 10.37 22.40 5.40
C THR A 1069 10.02 23.68 6.15
N CYS A 1070 10.54 24.83 5.70
CA CYS A 1070 10.09 26.13 6.22
C CYS A 1070 8.72 26.46 5.67
N PHE A 1071 8.48 26.27 4.36
CA PHE A 1071 7.15 26.43 3.76
C PHE A 1071 6.07 25.66 4.55
N GLU A 1072 6.26 24.35 4.75
CA GLU A 1072 5.27 23.50 5.44
C GLU A 1072 5.02 23.93 6.90
N MET A 1073 6.06 24.35 7.62
CA MET A 1073 5.88 24.81 9.00
C MET A 1073 5.24 26.18 9.10
N LEU A 1074 5.60 27.12 8.21
CA LEU A 1074 4.99 28.44 8.21
C LEU A 1074 3.52 28.40 7.76
N GLU A 1075 3.16 27.45 6.90
CA GLU A 1075 1.77 27.12 6.57
C GLU A 1075 1.01 26.64 7.82
N LYS A 1076 1.60 25.72 8.61
CA LYS A 1076 1.05 25.31 9.92
C LYS A 1076 1.02 26.42 10.97
N TYR A 1077 1.83 27.46 10.83
CA TYR A 1077 1.83 28.62 11.73
C TYR A 1077 0.71 29.62 11.40
N GLU A 1078 0.03 29.42 10.26
CA GLU A 1078 -0.94 30.36 9.70
C GLU A 1078 -0.32 31.76 9.57
N VAL A 1079 0.90 31.84 9.04
CA VAL A 1079 1.67 33.10 9.02
C VAL A 1079 0.95 34.25 8.30
N SER A 1080 0.02 33.94 7.39
CA SER A 1080 -0.88 34.90 6.74
C SER A 1080 -1.83 35.61 7.70
N THR A 1081 -2.08 35.06 8.89
CA THR A 1081 -2.82 35.75 9.98
C THR A 1081 -1.97 36.78 10.71
N ILE A 1082 -0.64 36.63 10.66
CA ILE A 1082 0.31 37.55 11.30
C ILE A 1082 0.59 38.74 10.37
N PHE A 1083 0.83 38.44 9.09
CA PHE A 1083 0.96 39.45 8.05
C PHE A 1083 -0.33 39.43 7.21
N SER A 1084 -1.36 40.13 7.68
CA SER A 1084 -2.69 40.15 7.05
C SER A 1084 -2.61 40.46 5.56
N GLY A 1085 -3.13 39.55 4.73
CA GLY A 1085 -3.10 39.67 3.26
C GLY A 1085 -1.81 39.21 2.59
N ALA A 1086 -0.76 38.88 3.35
CA ALA A 1086 0.50 38.42 2.78
C ALA A 1086 0.45 36.93 2.41
N GLU A 1087 0.83 36.62 1.17
CA GLU A 1087 0.83 35.25 0.68
C GLU A 1087 2.17 34.54 0.96
N LEU A 1088 2.14 33.29 1.43
CA LEU A 1088 3.35 32.46 1.61
C LEU A 1088 3.79 31.82 0.29
N ILE A 1089 5.00 32.14 -0.18
CA ILE A 1089 5.51 31.72 -1.50
C ILE A 1089 7.00 31.32 -1.46
N ASP A 1090 7.41 30.40 -2.33
CA ASP A 1090 8.83 30.11 -2.58
C ASP A 1090 9.49 31.23 -3.39
N ILE A 1091 10.75 31.53 -3.12
CA ILE A 1091 11.47 32.57 -3.87
C ILE A 1091 11.44 32.35 -5.39
N ASN A 1092 11.55 31.11 -5.88
CA ASN A 1092 11.61 30.87 -7.32
C ASN A 1092 10.24 31.10 -7.98
N GLU A 1093 9.15 30.67 -7.34
CA GLU A 1093 7.78 30.98 -7.83
C GLU A 1093 7.48 32.47 -7.74
N PHE A 1094 7.98 33.17 -6.72
CA PHE A 1094 7.81 34.62 -6.57
C PHE A 1094 8.49 35.39 -7.71
N LEU A 1095 9.72 35.01 -8.06
CA LEU A 1095 10.41 35.65 -9.19
C LEU A 1095 9.63 35.47 -10.49
N VAL A 1096 9.07 34.27 -10.71
CA VAL A 1096 8.25 33.99 -11.89
C VAL A 1096 6.93 34.77 -11.88
N SER A 1097 6.21 34.79 -10.74
CA SER A 1097 4.92 35.49 -10.64
C SER A 1097 5.02 37.00 -10.85
N GLU A 1098 6.16 37.58 -10.48
CA GLU A 1098 6.44 39.01 -10.67
C GLU A 1098 7.14 39.32 -12.02
N GLY A 1099 7.34 38.31 -12.88
CA GLY A 1099 8.02 38.48 -14.18
C GLY A 1099 9.49 38.88 -14.06
N LEU A 1100 10.13 38.60 -12.93
CA LEU A 1100 11.51 38.97 -12.63
C LEU A 1100 12.49 37.89 -13.11
N TYR A 1101 13.54 38.32 -13.82
CA TYR A 1101 14.65 37.48 -14.25
C TYR A 1101 14.23 36.25 -15.08
N THR A 1102 13.19 36.40 -15.91
CA THR A 1102 12.79 35.39 -16.88
C THR A 1102 13.90 35.17 -17.91
N ARG A 1103 14.13 33.91 -18.32
CA ARG A 1103 15.22 33.49 -19.22
C ARG A 1103 16.63 33.82 -18.72
N ALA A 1104 16.93 33.47 -17.47
CA ALA A 1104 18.29 33.57 -16.91
C ALA A 1104 19.31 32.80 -17.77
N THR A 1105 20.48 33.40 -18.03
CA THR A 1105 21.49 32.77 -18.91
C THR A 1105 22.04 31.48 -18.32
N GLU A 1106 22.14 30.44 -19.16
CA GLU A 1106 22.71 29.15 -18.78
C GLU A 1106 24.10 28.93 -19.39
N ASP A 1107 24.85 27.99 -18.84
CA ASP A 1107 26.18 27.62 -19.33
C ASP A 1107 26.17 26.47 -20.37
N GLY A 1108 25.00 26.19 -20.97
CA GLY A 1108 24.83 25.19 -22.03
C GLY A 1108 24.84 23.72 -21.55
N ARG A 1109 24.91 23.46 -20.23
CA ARG A 1109 24.84 22.10 -19.67
C ARG A 1109 23.39 21.61 -19.54
N PRO A 1110 23.12 20.29 -19.60
CA PRO A 1110 21.79 19.75 -19.29
C PRO A 1110 21.37 20.10 -17.86
N LEU A 1111 20.16 20.68 -17.70
CA LEU A 1111 19.57 20.98 -16.42
C LEU A 1111 18.87 19.73 -15.86
N VAL A 1112 19.37 19.24 -14.74
CA VAL A 1112 18.73 18.15 -14.00
C VAL A 1112 18.11 18.73 -12.74
N TYR A 1113 16.86 18.39 -12.44
CA TYR A 1113 16.18 18.83 -11.21
C TYR A 1113 15.98 17.66 -10.24
N HIS A 1114 16.44 17.85 -9.01
CA HIS A 1114 16.12 17.01 -7.87
C HIS A 1114 15.01 17.66 -7.05
N ASP A 1115 13.79 17.16 -7.21
CA ASP A 1115 12.67 17.55 -6.38
C ASP A 1115 12.85 17.02 -4.94
N PRO A 1116 12.96 17.90 -3.93
CA PRO A 1116 13.19 17.48 -2.55
C PRO A 1116 11.98 16.77 -1.94
N CYS A 1117 12.20 16.10 -0.79
CA CYS A 1117 11.13 15.42 -0.07
C CYS A 1117 9.96 16.34 0.32
N HIS A 1118 10.24 17.62 0.56
CA HIS A 1118 9.26 18.68 0.80
C HIS A 1118 9.49 19.75 -0.26
N SER A 1119 8.72 19.73 -1.35
CA SER A 1119 8.84 20.71 -2.42
C SER A 1119 8.15 22.02 -2.03
N PRO A 1120 8.84 23.17 -2.10
CA PRO A 1120 8.23 24.47 -1.89
C PRO A 1120 7.51 25.00 -3.14
N LEU A 1121 7.70 24.38 -4.32
CA LEU A 1121 7.11 24.78 -5.60
C LEU A 1121 5.67 24.24 -5.73
N LYS A 1122 4.76 24.71 -4.88
CA LYS A 1122 3.38 24.18 -4.80
C LYS A 1122 2.42 24.79 -5.83
N ARG A 1123 2.67 26.03 -6.29
CA ARG A 1123 1.69 26.80 -7.08
C ARG A 1123 1.85 26.58 -8.57
N LEU A 1124 3.04 26.90 -9.08
CA LEU A 1124 3.40 26.76 -10.50
C LEU A 1124 3.89 25.36 -10.81
N ARG A 1125 4.38 24.63 -9.78
CA ARG A 1125 5.14 23.38 -9.92
C ARG A 1125 6.47 23.60 -10.64
N TYR A 1126 7.32 22.58 -10.69
CA TYR A 1126 8.67 22.74 -11.21
C TYR A 1126 8.67 22.98 -12.72
N GLU A 1127 7.78 22.35 -13.48
CA GLU A 1127 7.67 22.47 -14.94
C GLU A 1127 7.52 23.94 -15.35
N LYS A 1128 6.44 24.58 -14.90
CA LYS A 1128 6.17 25.99 -15.24
C LYS A 1128 7.23 26.95 -14.66
N THR A 1129 7.78 26.63 -13.49
CA THR A 1129 8.83 27.45 -12.86
C THR A 1129 10.11 27.43 -13.71
N PHE A 1130 10.53 26.26 -14.18
CA PHE A 1130 11.71 26.11 -15.02
C PHE A 1130 11.48 26.69 -16.43
N GLN A 1131 10.31 26.46 -17.02
CA GLN A 1131 9.96 27.05 -18.31
C GLN A 1131 10.03 28.59 -18.28
N ALA A 1132 9.55 29.22 -17.20
CA ALA A 1132 9.62 30.68 -17.06
C ALA A 1132 11.05 31.20 -16.77
N LEU A 1133 11.80 30.51 -15.92
CA LEU A 1133 13.15 30.94 -15.52
C LEU A 1133 14.20 30.66 -16.61
N PHE A 1134 14.07 29.58 -17.35
CA PHE A 1134 15.11 29.06 -18.24
C PHE A 1134 14.65 28.82 -19.69
N GLY A 1135 13.33 28.82 -19.96
CA GLY A 1135 12.79 28.58 -21.29
C GLY A 1135 12.73 27.11 -21.71
N ARG A 1136 12.97 26.17 -20.79
CA ARG A 1136 12.89 24.72 -21.03
C ARG A 1136 12.58 23.95 -19.74
N ASP A 1137 12.04 22.75 -19.89
CA ASP A 1137 11.81 21.81 -18.78
C ASP A 1137 13.11 21.10 -18.35
N PRO A 1138 13.27 20.79 -17.05
CA PRO A 1138 14.42 20.04 -16.56
C PRO A 1138 14.24 18.54 -16.71
N GLU A 1139 15.34 17.81 -16.88
CA GLU A 1139 15.35 16.35 -16.67
C GLU A 1139 15.17 16.07 -15.18
N LEU A 1140 14.15 15.30 -14.80
CA LEU A 1140 13.94 14.93 -13.40
C LEU A 1140 14.86 13.79 -12.97
N THR A 1141 15.44 13.92 -11.77
CA THR A 1141 16.07 12.79 -11.08
C THR A 1141 15.23 12.34 -9.88
N GLY A 1142 14.69 11.14 -9.99
CA GLY A 1142 13.85 10.52 -8.95
C GLY A 1142 14.59 10.20 -7.65
N ASN A 1143 13.81 9.93 -6.60
CA ASN A 1143 14.21 9.49 -5.26
C ASN A 1143 15.10 10.45 -4.43
N CYS A 1144 15.09 10.22 -3.11
CA CYS A 1144 15.80 11.02 -2.11
C CYS A 1144 17.33 10.90 -2.22
N CYS A 1145 18.05 12.00 -1.98
CA CYS A 1145 19.52 12.03 -1.87
C CYS A 1145 20.08 11.48 -0.53
N GLY A 1146 19.22 11.12 0.41
CA GLY A 1146 19.58 10.56 1.72
C GLY A 1146 19.96 11.59 2.80
N GLU A 1147 19.99 12.89 2.49
CA GLU A 1147 20.56 13.93 3.37
C GLU A 1147 19.50 14.90 3.93
N GLY A 1148 18.22 14.59 3.77
CA GLY A 1148 17.12 15.40 4.31
C GLY A 1148 17.16 15.51 5.84
N GLY A 1149 17.12 16.74 6.36
CA GLY A 1149 17.02 17.02 7.80
C GLY A 1149 18.19 16.44 8.60
N THR A 1150 17.88 15.67 9.66
CA THR A 1150 18.89 14.99 10.49
C THR A 1150 19.08 13.52 10.11
N LEU A 1151 18.50 13.04 9.00
CA LEU A 1151 18.49 11.62 8.63
C LEU A 1151 19.90 11.04 8.54
N ALA A 1152 20.80 11.67 7.77
CA ALA A 1152 22.18 11.20 7.59
C ALA A 1152 22.98 11.16 8.90
N LEU A 1153 22.65 12.01 9.87
CA LEU A 1153 23.27 12.02 11.20
C LEU A 1153 22.68 10.92 12.09
N SER A 1154 21.38 10.68 11.96
CA SER A 1154 20.63 9.75 12.80
C SER A 1154 20.79 8.30 12.36
N THR A 1155 20.87 8.05 11.05
CA THR A 1155 20.87 6.72 10.42
C THR A 1155 21.74 6.70 9.15
N PRO A 1156 23.08 6.79 9.29
CA PRO A 1156 24.01 6.89 8.16
C PRO A 1156 23.93 5.69 7.19
N GLU A 1157 23.69 4.48 7.71
CA GLU A 1157 23.50 3.25 6.90
C GLU A 1157 22.36 3.42 5.88
N ILE A 1158 21.18 3.85 6.35
CA ILE A 1158 19.98 4.06 5.52
C ILE A 1158 20.21 5.21 4.53
N SER A 1159 20.80 6.32 5.00
CA SER A 1159 21.16 7.47 4.17
C SER A 1159 22.10 7.07 3.03
N ASN A 1160 23.08 6.22 3.29
CA ASN A 1160 24.02 5.74 2.28
C ASN A 1160 23.34 4.86 1.22
N ALA A 1161 22.46 3.94 1.61
CA ALA A 1161 21.71 3.13 0.64
C ALA A 1161 20.76 3.99 -0.24
N LEU A 1162 20.15 5.04 0.32
CA LEU A 1162 19.40 6.02 -0.47
C LEU A 1162 20.30 6.77 -1.45
N ARG A 1163 21.51 7.13 -1.01
CA ARG A 1163 22.51 7.80 -1.86
C ARG A 1163 23.00 6.91 -3.00
N GLU A 1164 23.25 5.62 -2.75
CA GLU A 1164 23.58 4.64 -3.79
C GLU A 1164 22.48 4.56 -4.86
N ARG A 1165 21.21 4.47 -4.44
CA ARG A 1165 20.09 4.50 -5.39
C ARG A 1165 20.11 5.80 -6.22
N LYS A 1166 20.37 6.93 -5.57
CA LYS A 1166 20.47 8.23 -6.24
C LYS A 1166 21.63 8.28 -7.23
N GLU A 1167 22.76 7.68 -6.90
CA GLU A 1167 23.92 7.53 -7.78
C GLU A 1167 23.53 6.73 -9.04
N SER A 1168 22.87 5.58 -8.88
CA SER A 1168 22.38 4.77 -10.00
C SER A 1168 21.40 5.54 -10.90
N ASN A 1169 20.43 6.24 -10.32
CA ASN A 1169 19.47 7.06 -11.06
C ASN A 1169 20.13 8.22 -11.83
N LEU A 1170 21.26 8.75 -11.35
CA LEU A 1170 21.99 9.82 -12.04
C LEU A 1170 22.86 9.25 -13.16
N LEU A 1171 23.40 8.04 -12.99
CA LEU A 1171 24.16 7.34 -14.03
C LEU A 1171 23.26 6.92 -15.19
N SER A 1172 22.01 6.52 -14.93
CA SER A 1172 21.05 6.10 -15.96
C SER A 1172 20.63 7.24 -16.91
N LEU A 1173 20.76 8.50 -16.50
CA LEU A 1173 20.47 9.64 -17.39
C LEU A 1173 21.49 9.80 -18.53
N GLY A 1174 22.63 9.09 -18.49
CA GLY A 1174 23.59 8.96 -19.60
C GLY A 1174 24.34 10.25 -19.95
N THR A 1175 25.60 10.42 -19.52
CA THR A 1175 26.64 11.25 -20.20
C THR A 1175 27.98 11.20 -19.45
N ARG A 1176 29.10 11.41 -20.17
CA ARG A 1176 30.46 11.58 -19.58
C ARG A 1176 30.75 12.99 -19.05
N ARG A 1177 29.87 13.97 -19.27
CA ARG A 1177 30.07 15.39 -18.91
C ARG A 1177 29.51 15.72 -17.54
N LYS A 1178 30.12 16.70 -16.85
CA LYS A 1178 29.70 17.14 -15.52
C LYS A 1178 28.33 17.85 -15.56
N ARG A 1179 27.28 17.28 -14.97
CA ARG A 1179 25.92 17.85 -14.93
C ARG A 1179 25.69 18.77 -13.72
N ILE A 1180 24.80 19.76 -13.85
CA ILE A 1180 24.31 20.53 -12.70
C ILE A 1180 23.00 19.91 -12.24
N VAL A 1181 22.90 19.58 -10.96
CA VAL A 1181 21.66 19.09 -10.34
C VAL A 1181 21.10 20.18 -9.45
N LEU A 1182 20.00 20.81 -9.88
CA LEU A 1182 19.32 21.88 -9.17
C LEU A 1182 18.35 21.31 -8.14
N THR A 1183 18.20 22.00 -7.01
CA THR A 1183 17.24 21.66 -5.95
C THR A 1183 16.83 22.94 -5.20
N THR A 1184 15.64 22.97 -4.63
CA THR A 1184 15.19 24.07 -3.76
C THR A 1184 15.55 23.85 -2.29
N CYS A 1185 15.91 22.62 -1.88
CA CYS A 1185 16.24 22.30 -0.50
C CYS A 1185 17.75 22.43 -0.18
N PRO A 1186 18.15 23.21 0.86
CA PRO A 1186 19.55 23.33 1.29
C PRO A 1186 20.19 22.00 1.69
N SER A 1187 19.47 21.14 2.43
CA SER A 1187 19.98 19.81 2.82
C SER A 1187 20.22 18.91 1.62
N CYS A 1188 19.45 19.06 0.55
CA CYS A 1188 19.66 18.27 -0.66
C CYS A 1188 20.90 18.73 -1.44
N VAL A 1189 21.27 20.01 -1.39
CA VAL A 1189 22.55 20.51 -1.93
C VAL A 1189 23.73 19.78 -1.28
N GLN A 1190 23.68 19.58 0.04
CA GLN A 1190 24.67 18.76 0.76
C GLN A 1190 24.76 17.35 0.19
N GLY A 1191 23.63 16.67 0.04
CA GLY A 1191 23.61 15.27 -0.38
C GLY A 1191 24.07 15.07 -1.81
N LEU A 1192 23.64 15.95 -2.72
CA LEU A 1192 24.11 15.96 -4.09
C LEU A 1192 25.63 16.22 -4.15
N SER A 1193 26.15 17.11 -3.30
CA SER A 1193 27.60 17.38 -3.22
C SER A 1193 28.42 16.17 -2.75
N ARG A 1194 27.85 15.30 -1.91
CA ARG A 1194 28.53 14.07 -1.44
C ARG A 1194 28.65 13.00 -2.53
N ILE A 1195 27.82 13.10 -3.58
CA ILE A 1195 27.80 12.18 -4.72
C ILE A 1195 28.88 12.53 -5.76
N ASN A 1196 29.34 13.79 -5.81
CA ASN A 1196 30.32 14.29 -6.79
C ASN A 1196 31.61 13.45 -6.92
N GLY A 1197 31.97 12.66 -5.91
CA GLY A 1197 33.14 11.79 -5.94
C GLY A 1197 32.97 10.49 -6.75
N HIS A 1198 31.74 10.06 -6.99
CA HIS A 1198 31.41 8.83 -7.73
C HIS A 1198 30.73 9.11 -9.07
N VAL A 1199 29.96 10.19 -9.16
CA VAL A 1199 29.23 10.60 -10.37
C VAL A 1199 29.64 12.03 -10.71
N PRO A 1200 29.89 12.39 -11.99
CA PRO A 1200 30.27 13.74 -12.39
C PRO A 1200 29.08 14.70 -12.31
N VAL A 1201 28.65 15.05 -11.10
CA VAL A 1201 27.55 16.00 -10.85
C VAL A 1201 28.02 17.19 -10.03
N GLU A 1202 27.20 18.23 -10.00
CA GLU A 1202 27.35 19.38 -9.14
C GLU A 1202 25.98 19.78 -8.59
N GLY A 1203 25.73 19.49 -7.32
CA GLY A 1203 24.51 19.92 -6.63
C GLY A 1203 24.52 21.42 -6.37
N ARG A 1204 23.43 22.13 -6.75
CA ARG A 1204 23.29 23.57 -6.55
C ARG A 1204 21.85 23.95 -6.20
N SER A 1205 21.68 25.05 -5.48
CA SER A 1205 20.34 25.59 -5.23
C SER A 1205 19.79 26.30 -6.49
N LEU A 1206 18.51 26.11 -6.79
CA LEU A 1206 17.83 26.75 -7.92
C LEU A 1206 17.99 28.27 -7.90
N VAL A 1207 17.74 28.93 -6.76
CA VAL A 1207 17.84 30.40 -6.66
C VAL A 1207 19.28 30.91 -6.84
N VAL A 1208 20.28 30.13 -6.43
CA VAL A 1208 21.70 30.47 -6.66
C VAL A 1208 22.03 30.39 -8.14
N GLN A 1209 21.46 29.42 -8.85
CA GLN A 1209 21.60 29.32 -10.31
C GLN A 1209 20.99 30.54 -11.01
N VAL A 1210 19.79 30.95 -10.61
CA VAL A 1210 19.14 32.16 -11.13
C VAL A 1210 20.00 33.41 -10.88
N ALA A 1211 20.50 33.59 -9.65
CA ALA A 1211 21.39 34.72 -9.33
C ALA A 1211 22.64 34.76 -10.21
N MET A 1212 23.27 33.61 -10.47
CA MET A 1212 24.43 33.54 -11.36
C MET A 1212 24.11 33.86 -12.82
N GLY A 1213 22.97 33.35 -13.32
CA GLY A 1213 22.54 33.55 -14.71
C GLY A 1213 22.00 34.96 -15.00
N SER A 1214 21.49 35.66 -13.99
CA SER A 1214 20.87 36.97 -14.15
C SER A 1214 21.72 38.14 -13.66
N LEU A 1215 22.51 37.95 -12.58
CA LEU A 1215 23.37 38.99 -12.00
C LEU A 1215 24.87 38.77 -12.29
N GLY A 1216 25.22 37.70 -13.01
CA GLY A 1216 26.60 37.36 -13.38
C GLY A 1216 27.38 36.60 -12.30
N LYS A 1217 28.58 36.10 -12.63
CA LYS A 1217 29.38 35.23 -11.75
C LYS A 1217 29.87 35.90 -10.45
N ASN A 1218 29.97 37.24 -10.43
CA ASN A 1218 30.44 38.03 -9.29
C ASN A 1218 29.31 38.63 -8.43
N TRP A 1219 28.05 38.20 -8.65
CA TRP A 1219 26.85 38.75 -8.02
C TRP A 1219 26.98 38.95 -6.50
N GLU A 1220 27.59 38.00 -5.78
CA GLU A 1220 27.69 38.02 -4.32
C GLU A 1220 28.59 39.17 -3.83
N LYS A 1221 29.73 39.37 -4.49
CA LYS A 1221 30.68 40.44 -4.14
C LYS A 1221 30.09 41.81 -4.47
N GLU A 1222 29.44 41.92 -5.63
CA GLU A 1222 28.81 43.17 -6.08
C GLU A 1222 27.64 43.57 -5.17
N TYR A 1223 26.76 42.61 -4.84
CA TYR A 1223 25.67 42.83 -3.89
C TYR A 1223 26.19 43.29 -2.53
N LEU A 1224 27.19 42.60 -1.96
CA LEU A 1224 27.78 42.98 -0.68
C LEU A 1224 28.39 44.39 -0.70
N SER A 1225 29.02 44.78 -1.81
CA SER A 1225 29.60 46.12 -1.95
C SER A 1225 28.52 47.20 -2.06
N ARG A 1226 27.39 46.92 -2.71
CA ARG A 1226 26.30 47.89 -2.90
C ARG A 1226 25.47 48.04 -1.63
N VAL A 1227 25.03 46.93 -1.04
CA VAL A 1227 24.12 46.94 0.11
C VAL A 1227 24.78 47.56 1.35
N LYS A 1228 26.09 47.39 1.56
CA LYS A 1228 26.80 47.95 2.72
C LYS A 1228 26.98 49.47 2.68
N LYS A 1229 26.93 50.09 1.50
CA LYS A 1229 27.14 51.55 1.38
C LYS A 1229 25.93 52.33 1.92
N LYS A 1230 24.71 51.98 1.49
CA LYS A 1230 23.44 52.67 1.91
C LYS A 1230 22.18 51.79 1.82
N GLY A 1231 22.29 50.46 1.79
CA GLY A 1231 21.17 49.56 1.47
C GLY A 1231 20.59 48.75 2.63
N ILE A 1232 21.02 48.99 3.88
CA ILE A 1232 20.54 48.29 5.07
C ILE A 1232 19.97 49.32 6.04
N GLU A 1233 18.72 49.14 6.42
CA GLU A 1233 18.06 49.87 7.49
C GLU A 1233 17.89 48.97 8.71
N ARG A 1234 18.19 49.51 9.89
CA ARG A 1234 18.10 48.81 11.16
C ARG A 1234 16.89 49.35 11.92
N ILE A 1235 15.92 48.49 12.20
CA ILE A 1235 14.67 48.84 12.88
C ILE A 1235 14.69 48.19 14.27
N LEU A 1236 14.43 48.98 15.30
CA LEU A 1236 14.40 48.56 16.70
C LEU A 1236 13.01 48.05 17.09
N PHE A 1237 12.96 46.99 17.89
CA PHE A 1237 11.72 46.56 18.57
C PHE A 1237 11.29 47.52 19.65
#